data_AF-A0A1J4KKP9-F1
#
_entry.id   AF-A0A1J4KKP9-F1
#
_cell.length_a   1.000
_cell.length_b   1.000
_cell.length_c   1.000
_cell.angle_alpha   90.00
_cell.angle_beta   90.00
_cell.angle_gamma   90.00
#
_symmetry.space_group_name_H-M   'P 1'
#
loop_
_entity.id
_entity.type
_entity.pdbx_description
1 polymer ?
#
loop_
_entity_poly.entity_id
_entity_poly.type
_entity_poly.pdbx_seq_one_letter_code
_entity_poly.pdbx_strand_id
1 'polypeptide(L)'
;MLKIDKERELENMKNEAQKIHNEKMEELQKKTDEITDSSKSRVEAETQRIVDHFEKQLATKNEAYEMISQAIEKAKSELEEATKEHEAELASIIAKNDQVLAEHTKILVEKDKALEIEVESLQKHFDMLKKKQRELEPELEQKWGVRKEELDKIFDEEDLKLSKEISDRMNIIPQLKTTIQSLEKDIENQKENALVMQRNQLEELQKQLEDEKRNRDLKIEKAREEITAKYEGKVAQLQSNLATLQQSIESDRQDFASRAEDKLGKHQKRLETIREEHLKRVAELNAEIDNINAEIERTKEDWEQQKKEISDNYDRDITDISHKESKDDKYFEAKLAALKTELQHVLEENSKLLQDEKDKDEAEKERLMTEQNLQQEEKNLTDRLNVELENKVNEKVNEKMQELRKKHEKEREELLLEAKRLEEKETELENKVQLEGEKAIENSQKTPAQLFASAGYMDAQIDKWRESYFVETKNLKHEEAEALKQLDNCKFEFKEAVNRTVSLKNQLKESTVQYEAALLAAKEEGAEEIEHLRHIVEMKEKEIVELERQFDENEVEVRKRIRMIEQAEDKLNTLRGKLAEEKSKIKEVIKKEYQPLIHQEQRRSEVMVSELEKLRNELELSVEYMKNDLYGIETSNAAMEEDLKKETEKIVAKLHEDLKKKYSQEEEVFVGEMSKIELEKLGQVNEEISKLDNDVESIRKKRQEEIDVEQAKYKEQVSKLNNECIKLLTKNSELKQQIKELKEKKCEVCPVLEKNLKKLEKILVKMQIQDRDLALDGQNKKDMIHKLGNPKPKLPPMKPM
;
A
#
# COMPACT_ATOMS: atom_id res chain seq x y z
N MET A 1 -34.99 -61.22 38.43
CA MET A 1 -35.73 -61.56 37.19
C MET A 1 -36.44 -60.29 36.70
N LEU A 2 -37.14 -60.35 35.56
CA LEU A 2 -37.87 -59.30 34.81
C LEU A 2 -37.52 -57.82 35.07
N LYS A 3 -37.74 -57.28 36.28
CA LYS A 3 -37.36 -55.89 36.61
C LYS A 3 -35.84 -55.65 36.56
N ILE A 4 -35.06 -56.59 37.11
CA ILE A 4 -33.58 -56.53 37.11
C ILE A 4 -33.03 -56.67 35.68
N ASP A 5 -33.71 -57.47 34.86
CA ASP A 5 -33.29 -57.70 33.48
C ASP A 5 -33.56 -56.46 32.61
N LYS A 6 -34.70 -55.78 32.79
CA LYS A 6 -34.95 -54.45 32.20
C LYS A 6 -34.05 -53.35 32.74
N GLU A 7 -33.69 -53.38 34.02
CA GLU A 7 -32.71 -52.44 34.60
C GLU A 7 -31.32 -52.66 33.98
N ARG A 8 -30.93 -53.90 33.66
CA ARG A 8 -29.72 -54.21 32.87
C ARG A 8 -29.83 -53.78 31.41
N GLU A 9 -30.96 -53.96 30.74
CA GLU A 9 -31.16 -53.47 29.37
C GLU A 9 -31.02 -51.94 29.30
N LEU A 10 -31.61 -51.21 30.26
CA LEU A 10 -31.48 -49.76 30.37
C LEU A 10 -30.06 -49.30 30.67
N GLU A 11 -29.35 -49.96 31.59
CA GLU A 11 -27.96 -49.63 31.90
C GLU A 11 -27.03 -49.95 30.71
N ASN A 12 -27.28 -51.04 29.97
CA ASN A 12 -26.57 -51.36 28.73
C ASN A 12 -26.84 -50.35 27.61
N MET A 13 -28.09 -49.97 27.35
CA MET A 13 -28.42 -48.93 26.36
C MET A 13 -27.80 -47.57 26.73
N LYS A 14 -27.79 -47.22 28.02
CA LYS A 14 -27.13 -46.01 28.53
C LYS A 14 -25.62 -46.07 28.33
N ASN A 15 -24.97 -47.20 28.61
CA ASN A 15 -23.54 -47.40 28.39
C ASN A 15 -23.18 -47.36 26.89
N GLU A 16 -23.98 -47.97 26.02
CA GLU A 16 -23.75 -47.92 24.57
C GLU A 16 -23.99 -46.50 24.02
N ALA A 17 -25.04 -45.80 24.47
CA ALA A 17 -25.28 -44.40 24.11
C ALA A 17 -24.15 -43.47 24.58
N GLN A 18 -23.62 -43.70 25.79
CA GLN A 18 -22.50 -42.92 26.33
C GLN A 18 -21.16 -43.26 25.65
N LYS A 19 -20.98 -44.51 25.21
CA LYS A 19 -19.86 -44.94 24.36
C LYS A 19 -19.94 -44.28 22.98
N ILE A 20 -21.10 -44.32 22.31
CA ILE A 20 -21.36 -43.65 21.02
C ILE A 20 -21.17 -42.13 21.14
N HIS A 21 -21.60 -41.53 22.26
CA HIS A 21 -21.35 -40.11 22.55
C HIS A 21 -19.84 -39.83 22.64
N ASN A 22 -19.08 -40.63 23.38
CA ASN A 22 -17.64 -40.46 23.54
C ASN A 22 -16.89 -40.69 22.22
N GLU A 23 -17.24 -41.72 21.44
CA GLU A 23 -16.70 -41.98 20.10
C GLU A 23 -16.97 -40.79 19.15
N LYS A 24 -18.18 -40.21 19.18
CA LYS A 24 -18.54 -39.02 18.40
C LYS A 24 -17.82 -37.76 18.89
N MET A 25 -17.59 -37.62 20.20
CA MET A 25 -16.79 -36.51 20.76
C MET A 25 -15.31 -36.64 20.40
N GLU A 26 -14.73 -37.84 20.35
CA GLU A 26 -13.38 -38.07 19.83
C GLU A 26 -13.29 -37.76 18.32
N GLU A 27 -14.31 -38.12 17.53
CA GLU A 27 -14.36 -37.81 16.10
C GLU A 27 -14.47 -36.29 15.86
N LEU A 28 -15.26 -35.58 16.67
CA LEU A 28 -15.36 -34.12 16.64
C LEU A 28 -14.09 -33.44 17.13
N GLN A 29 -13.45 -33.97 18.18
CA GLN A 29 -12.16 -33.47 18.68
C GLN A 29 -11.09 -33.60 17.59
N LYS A 30 -10.92 -34.79 16.99
CA LYS A 30 -9.97 -35.02 15.89
C LYS A 30 -10.19 -34.08 14.72
N LYS A 31 -11.44 -33.85 14.29
CA LYS A 31 -11.75 -32.87 13.22
C LYS A 31 -11.46 -31.43 13.64
N THR A 32 -11.67 -31.09 14.90
CA THR A 32 -11.33 -29.77 15.45
C THR A 32 -9.81 -29.58 15.49
N ASP A 33 -9.06 -30.61 15.87
CA ASP A 33 -7.60 -30.63 15.89
C ASP A 33 -7.03 -30.54 14.46
N GLU A 34 -7.55 -31.34 13.51
CA GLU A 34 -7.20 -31.30 12.08
C GLU A 34 -7.45 -29.90 11.47
N ILE A 35 -8.60 -29.29 11.75
CA ILE A 35 -8.92 -27.92 11.31
C ILE A 35 -8.01 -26.90 11.99
N THR A 36 -7.70 -27.09 13.26
CA THR A 36 -6.81 -26.20 14.04
C THR A 36 -5.38 -26.25 13.51
N ASP A 37 -4.83 -27.43 13.24
CA ASP A 37 -3.46 -27.60 12.75
C ASP A 37 -3.33 -27.21 11.26
N SER A 38 -4.36 -27.45 10.45
CA SER A 38 -4.48 -26.88 9.10
C SER A 38 -4.51 -25.34 9.14
N SER A 39 -5.20 -24.76 10.12
CA SER A 39 -5.26 -23.31 10.32
C SER A 39 -3.92 -22.74 10.83
N LYS A 40 -3.27 -23.40 11.81
CA LYS A 40 -1.92 -23.06 12.26
C LYS A 40 -0.93 -23.09 11.09
N SER A 41 -0.89 -24.18 10.33
CA SER A 41 0.02 -24.34 9.20
C SER A 41 -0.18 -23.24 8.14
N ARG A 42 -1.43 -22.82 7.86
CA ARG A 42 -1.71 -21.64 7.03
C ARG A 42 -1.23 -20.33 7.64
N VAL A 43 -1.44 -20.11 8.94
CA VAL A 43 -0.99 -18.91 9.66
C VAL A 43 0.53 -18.84 9.73
N GLU A 44 1.21 -19.96 9.97
CA GLU A 44 2.67 -20.10 9.97
C GLU A 44 3.25 -19.83 8.57
N ALA A 45 2.67 -20.41 7.52
CA ALA A 45 3.09 -20.18 6.14
C ALA A 45 2.91 -18.71 5.70
N GLU A 46 1.81 -18.07 6.07
CA GLU A 46 1.58 -16.66 5.75
C GLU A 46 2.42 -15.72 6.63
N THR A 47 2.67 -16.09 7.89
CA THR A 47 3.60 -15.39 8.78
C THR A 47 5.03 -15.47 8.25
N GLN A 48 5.47 -16.63 7.77
CA GLN A 48 6.78 -16.79 7.13
C GLN A 48 6.88 -15.95 5.85
N ARG A 49 5.83 -15.89 5.00
CA ARG A 49 5.80 -14.98 3.85
C ARG A 49 5.94 -13.51 4.24
N ILE A 50 5.31 -13.10 5.34
CA ILE A 50 5.40 -11.74 5.87
C ILE A 50 6.80 -11.45 6.42
N VAL A 51 7.42 -12.41 7.12
CA VAL A 51 8.82 -12.34 7.57
C VAL A 51 9.77 -12.26 6.37
N ASP A 52 9.70 -13.19 5.42
CA ASP A 52 10.48 -13.19 4.18
C ASP A 52 10.38 -11.86 3.40
N HIS A 53 9.20 -11.24 3.41
CA HIS A 53 8.95 -9.96 2.76
C HIS A 53 9.64 -8.81 3.51
N PHE A 54 9.48 -8.73 4.83
CA PHE A 54 10.13 -7.71 5.64
C PHE A 54 11.65 -7.89 5.72
N GLU A 55 12.17 -9.12 5.75
CA GLU A 55 13.61 -9.40 5.66
C GLU A 55 14.21 -8.94 4.32
N LYS A 56 13.50 -9.12 3.20
CA LYS A 56 13.92 -8.57 1.89
C LYS A 56 13.87 -7.04 1.85
N GLN A 57 12.90 -6.41 2.50
CA GLN A 57 12.92 -4.95 2.70
C GLN A 57 14.10 -4.52 3.59
N LEU A 58 14.39 -5.25 4.66
CA LEU A 58 15.52 -4.97 5.56
C LEU A 58 16.86 -5.11 4.85
N ALA A 59 17.06 -6.17 4.07
CA ALA A 59 18.26 -6.39 3.26
C ALA A 59 18.49 -5.23 2.28
N THR A 60 17.48 -4.88 1.45
CA THR A 60 17.59 -3.78 0.49
C THR A 60 17.74 -2.40 1.14
N LYS A 61 17.22 -2.20 2.36
CA LYS A 61 17.49 -0.98 3.16
C LYS A 61 18.89 -0.96 3.77
N ASN A 62 19.43 -2.12 4.17
CA ASN A 62 20.80 -2.24 4.66
C ASN A 62 21.82 -2.04 3.54
N GLU A 63 21.61 -2.62 2.36
CA GLU A 63 22.40 -2.36 1.14
C GLU A 63 22.42 -0.87 0.78
N ALA A 64 21.25 -0.21 0.83
CA ALA A 64 21.15 1.23 0.59
C ALA A 64 21.88 2.05 1.67
N TYR A 65 21.78 1.66 2.95
CA TYR A 65 22.51 2.30 4.04
C TYR A 65 24.03 2.13 3.90
N GLU A 66 24.49 0.94 3.53
CA GLU A 66 25.91 0.62 3.33
C GLU A 66 26.50 1.38 2.14
N MET A 67 25.77 1.49 1.03
CA MET A 67 26.15 2.37 -0.09
C MET A 67 26.22 3.85 0.32
N ILE A 68 25.26 4.34 1.12
CA ILE A 68 25.28 5.71 1.64
C ILE A 68 26.47 5.92 2.59
N SER A 69 26.78 4.94 3.46
CA SER A 69 27.95 5.00 4.34
C SER A 69 29.26 5.02 3.56
N GLN A 70 29.41 4.19 2.52
CA GLN A 70 30.58 4.20 1.63
C GLN A 70 30.70 5.53 0.86
N ALA A 71 29.59 6.12 0.41
CA ALA A 71 29.59 7.43 -0.23
C ALA A 71 29.99 8.56 0.74
N ILE A 72 29.54 8.51 1.99
CA ILE A 72 29.94 9.45 3.06
C ILE A 72 31.44 9.29 3.37
N GLU A 73 31.93 8.05 3.49
CA GLU A 73 33.35 7.80 3.79
C GLU A 73 34.26 8.28 2.64
N LYS A 74 33.84 8.07 1.39
CA LYS A 74 34.52 8.60 0.20
C LYS A 74 34.52 10.13 0.18
N ALA A 75 33.39 10.77 0.44
CA ALA A 75 33.28 12.23 0.52
C ALA A 75 34.14 12.84 1.65
N LYS A 76 34.29 12.14 2.79
CA LYS A 76 35.27 12.52 3.83
C LYS A 76 36.70 12.43 3.32
N SER A 77 37.08 11.34 2.65
CA SER A 77 38.44 11.17 2.12
C SER A 77 38.80 12.21 1.05
N GLU A 78 37.85 12.55 0.17
CA GLU A 78 38.02 13.61 -0.84
C GLU A 78 38.16 14.99 -0.19
N LEU A 79 37.38 15.27 0.87
CA LEU A 79 37.52 16.51 1.66
C LEU A 79 38.86 16.57 2.41
N GLU A 80 39.32 15.44 2.94
CA GLU A 80 40.62 15.30 3.61
C GLU A 80 41.82 15.38 2.66
N GLU A 81 41.65 15.06 1.39
CA GLU A 81 42.68 15.20 0.36
C GLU A 81 42.73 16.64 -0.15
N ALA A 82 41.57 17.24 -0.45
CA ALA A 82 41.46 18.63 -0.84
C ALA A 82 41.95 19.62 0.23
N THR A 83 41.74 19.34 1.53
CA THR A 83 42.32 20.18 2.60
C THR A 83 43.83 20.05 2.69
N LYS A 84 44.41 18.86 2.49
CA LYS A 84 45.86 18.66 2.45
C LYS A 84 46.50 19.36 1.24
N GLU A 85 45.84 19.36 0.08
CA GLU A 85 46.28 20.14 -1.09
C GLU A 85 46.26 21.65 -0.77
N HIS A 86 45.16 22.18 -0.22
CA HIS A 86 45.09 23.60 0.14
C HIS A 86 46.08 24.00 1.25
N GLU A 87 46.36 23.14 2.24
CA GLU A 87 47.41 23.38 3.25
C GLU A 87 48.80 23.45 2.60
N ALA A 88 49.09 22.59 1.61
CA ALA A 88 50.35 22.61 0.86
C ALA A 88 50.47 23.86 -0.05
N GLU A 89 49.37 24.31 -0.67
CA GLU A 89 49.33 25.59 -1.38
C GLU A 89 49.57 26.77 -0.43
N LEU A 90 48.92 26.79 0.73
CA LEU A 90 49.08 27.85 1.73
C LEU A 90 50.53 27.93 2.22
N ALA A 91 51.16 26.79 2.52
CA ALA A 91 52.56 26.70 2.90
C ALA A 91 53.50 27.21 1.77
N SER A 92 53.19 26.90 0.51
CA SER A 92 53.91 27.40 -0.67
C SER A 92 53.78 28.92 -0.83
N ILE A 93 52.62 29.49 -0.53
CA ILE A 93 52.38 30.94 -0.55
C ILE A 93 53.13 31.63 0.61
N ILE A 94 53.07 31.07 1.83
CA ILE A 94 53.79 31.58 3.00
C ILE A 94 55.31 31.61 2.73
N ALA A 95 55.89 30.50 2.26
CA ALA A 95 57.32 30.42 1.95
C ALA A 95 57.77 31.44 0.89
N LYS A 96 56.92 31.73 -0.12
CA LYS A 96 57.19 32.78 -1.12
C LYS A 96 57.12 34.18 -0.51
N ASN A 97 56.13 34.45 0.34
CA ASN A 97 56.00 35.74 1.02
C ASN A 97 57.18 35.99 1.96
N ASP A 98 57.60 34.99 2.74
CA ASP A 98 58.78 35.06 3.62
C ASP A 98 60.06 35.32 2.82
N GLN A 99 60.22 34.68 1.65
CA GLN A 99 61.35 34.94 0.75
C GLN A 99 61.35 36.39 0.25
N VAL A 100 60.20 36.91 -0.22
CA VAL A 100 60.05 38.30 -0.69
C VAL A 100 60.31 39.30 0.45
N LEU A 101 59.84 39.02 1.66
CA LEU A 101 60.09 39.86 2.85
C LEU A 101 61.57 39.86 3.23
N ALA A 102 62.26 38.71 3.20
CA ALA A 102 63.69 38.63 3.45
C ALA A 102 64.51 39.40 2.40
N GLU A 103 64.11 39.34 1.13
CA GLU A 103 64.77 40.04 0.03
C GLU A 103 64.55 41.57 0.12
N HIS A 104 63.34 42.03 0.45
CA HIS A 104 63.07 43.43 0.79
C HIS A 104 63.87 43.92 2.01
N THR A 105 63.95 43.11 3.08
CA THR A 105 64.71 43.44 4.29
C THR A 105 66.20 43.61 3.97
N LYS A 106 66.75 42.74 3.13
CA LYS A 106 68.13 42.83 2.66
C LYS A 106 68.38 44.14 1.89
N ILE A 107 67.49 44.51 0.96
CA ILE A 107 67.59 45.75 0.18
C ILE A 107 67.55 47.00 1.08
N LEU A 108 66.76 46.98 2.15
CA LEU A 108 66.73 48.06 3.15
C LEU A 108 68.06 48.16 3.92
N VAL A 109 68.57 47.05 4.45
CA VAL A 109 69.86 47.01 5.17
C VAL A 109 71.06 47.39 4.28
N GLU A 110 70.99 47.11 2.96
CA GLU A 110 72.01 47.57 2.01
C GLU A 110 71.92 49.08 1.72
N LYS A 111 70.71 49.68 1.75
CA LYS A 111 70.53 51.14 1.66
C LYS A 111 70.97 51.87 2.93
N ASP A 112 70.60 51.37 4.11
CA ASP A 112 70.97 52.00 5.38
C ASP A 112 72.50 52.11 5.52
N LYS A 113 73.23 51.04 5.17
CA LYS A 113 74.70 51.06 5.14
C LYS A 113 75.29 52.05 4.14
N ALA A 114 74.64 52.28 3.00
CA ALA A 114 75.09 53.30 2.04
C ALA A 114 74.92 54.71 2.63
N LEU A 115 73.82 54.97 3.33
CA LEU A 115 73.55 56.23 4.02
C LEU A 115 74.49 56.46 5.21
N GLU A 116 74.79 55.42 6.00
CA GLU A 116 75.80 55.49 7.09
C GLU A 116 77.18 55.92 6.56
N ILE A 117 77.62 55.37 5.42
CA ILE A 117 78.89 55.73 4.78
C ILE A 117 78.87 57.19 4.27
N GLU A 118 77.74 57.65 3.71
CA GLU A 118 77.58 59.03 3.26
C GLU A 118 77.64 60.01 4.45
N VAL A 119 76.93 59.71 5.55
CA VAL A 119 76.94 60.49 6.80
C VAL A 119 78.35 60.54 7.41
N GLU A 120 79.08 59.42 7.47
CA GLU A 120 80.48 59.40 7.91
C GLU A 120 81.38 60.30 7.04
N SER A 121 81.14 60.35 5.73
CA SER A 121 81.91 61.19 4.81
C SER A 121 81.66 62.68 5.06
N LEU A 122 80.40 63.07 5.26
CA LEU A 122 79.97 64.44 5.55
C LEU A 122 80.51 64.90 6.92
N GLN A 123 80.48 64.04 7.94
CA GLN A 123 81.03 64.32 9.26
C GLN A 123 82.54 64.62 9.19
N LYS A 124 83.31 63.79 8.48
CA LYS A 124 84.75 64.01 8.25
C LYS A 124 85.01 65.31 7.48
N HIS A 125 84.14 65.65 6.54
CA HIS A 125 84.26 66.88 5.76
C HIS A 125 83.95 68.15 6.58
N PHE A 126 83.00 68.06 7.51
CA PHE A 126 82.65 69.11 8.47
C PHE A 126 83.77 69.38 9.48
N ASP A 127 84.34 68.33 10.10
CA ASP A 127 85.44 68.50 11.06
C ASP A 127 86.72 69.07 10.40
N MET A 128 86.96 68.76 9.12
CA MET A 128 88.06 69.35 8.34
C MET A 128 87.83 70.85 8.03
N LEU A 129 86.59 71.30 7.81
CA LEU A 129 86.24 72.72 7.68
C LEU A 129 86.39 73.46 9.03
N LYS A 130 85.86 72.87 10.10
CA LYS A 130 85.91 73.38 11.47
C LYS A 130 87.34 73.58 11.98
N LYS A 131 88.29 72.75 11.52
CA LYS A 131 89.72 72.92 11.79
C LYS A 131 90.31 74.17 11.11
N LYS A 132 90.04 74.36 9.82
CA LYS A 132 90.50 75.55 9.06
C LYS A 132 89.95 76.86 9.61
N GLN A 133 88.73 76.85 10.16
CA GLN A 133 88.10 78.04 10.73
C GLN A 133 88.87 78.57 11.96
N ARG A 134 89.39 77.68 12.82
CA ARG A 134 90.21 78.04 14.00
C ARG A 134 91.60 78.54 13.66
N GLU A 135 92.08 78.30 12.44
CA GLU A 135 93.39 78.76 11.98
C GLU A 135 93.37 80.24 11.52
N LEU A 136 92.18 80.84 11.36
CA LEU A 136 91.95 82.25 10.96
C LEU A 136 91.48 83.16 12.10
N GLU A 137 91.14 82.58 13.25
CA GLU A 137 90.50 83.25 14.40
C GLU A 137 91.29 84.47 14.93
N PRO A 138 92.63 84.44 15.11
CA PRO A 138 93.37 85.57 15.69
C PRO A 138 93.46 86.82 14.79
N GLU A 139 93.32 86.68 13.47
CA GLU A 139 93.50 87.78 12.50
C GLU A 139 92.18 88.49 12.15
N LEU A 140 91.05 87.90 12.57
CA LEU A 140 89.71 88.48 12.45
C LEU A 140 89.35 89.31 13.68
N GLU A 141 89.68 88.86 14.89
CA GLU A 141 89.35 89.52 16.15
C GLU A 141 89.82 90.99 16.19
N GLN A 142 91.04 91.25 15.71
CA GLN A 142 91.63 92.60 15.66
C GLN A 142 90.91 93.54 14.66
N LYS A 143 90.27 93.00 13.62
CA LYS A 143 89.46 93.77 12.67
C LYS A 143 88.01 93.93 13.17
N TRP A 144 87.51 92.96 13.93
CA TRP A 144 86.17 92.97 14.51
C TRP A 144 86.01 94.09 15.57
N GLY A 145 87.03 94.34 16.40
CA GLY A 145 86.99 95.40 17.40
C GLY A 145 86.67 96.78 16.84
N VAL A 146 87.28 97.16 15.70
CA VAL A 146 87.00 98.44 15.01
C VAL A 146 85.61 98.45 14.38
N ARG A 147 85.16 97.31 13.84
CA ARG A 147 83.86 97.21 13.18
C ARG A 147 82.68 97.20 14.17
N LYS A 148 82.91 96.74 15.40
CA LYS A 148 81.89 96.72 16.45
C LYS A 148 81.43 98.12 16.87
N GLU A 149 82.37 99.07 17.04
CA GLU A 149 82.02 100.45 17.41
C GLU A 149 81.26 101.21 16.30
N GLU A 150 81.34 100.76 15.05
CA GLU A 150 80.45 101.22 13.96
C GLU A 150 79.07 100.54 14.02
N LEU A 151 79.04 99.23 14.26
CA LEU A 151 77.80 98.42 14.26
C LEU A 151 76.88 98.72 15.45
N ASP A 152 77.42 98.91 16.66
CA ASP A 152 76.61 99.17 17.86
C ASP A 152 75.73 100.44 17.67
N LYS A 153 76.22 101.46 16.95
CA LYS A 153 75.44 102.65 16.57
C LYS A 153 74.39 102.42 15.48
N ILE A 154 74.59 101.44 14.62
CA ILE A 154 73.61 101.08 13.58
C ILE A 154 72.49 100.25 14.22
N PHE A 155 72.81 99.37 15.17
CA PHE A 155 71.81 98.61 15.91
C PHE A 155 70.90 99.49 16.77
N ASP A 156 71.40 100.55 17.43
CA ASP A 156 70.56 101.55 18.11
C ASP A 156 69.51 102.18 17.16
N GLU A 157 69.85 102.42 15.89
CA GLU A 157 68.93 102.94 14.88
C GLU A 157 68.02 101.85 14.26
N GLU A 158 68.37 100.57 14.34
CA GLU A 158 67.56 99.46 13.81
C GLU A 158 66.59 98.90 14.86
N ASP A 159 66.94 98.85 16.14
CA ASP A 159 66.02 98.51 17.23
C ASP A 159 64.87 99.52 17.33
N LEU A 160 65.14 100.81 17.06
CA LEU A 160 64.11 101.85 16.93
C LEU A 160 63.15 101.63 15.74
N LYS A 161 63.58 100.92 14.68
CA LYS A 161 62.71 100.52 13.56
C LYS A 161 61.96 99.22 13.90
N LEU A 162 62.65 98.23 14.48
CA LEU A 162 62.10 96.93 14.84
C LEU A 162 61.00 97.06 15.91
N SER A 163 61.21 97.89 16.93
CA SER A 163 60.21 98.20 17.96
C SER A 163 58.94 98.84 17.36
N LYS A 164 59.09 99.58 16.26
CA LYS A 164 57.96 100.15 15.51
C LYS A 164 57.23 99.11 14.67
N GLU A 165 57.93 98.23 13.96
CA GLU A 165 57.32 97.08 13.27
C GLU A 165 56.61 96.13 14.25
N ILE A 166 57.15 95.91 15.45
CA ILE A 166 56.52 95.11 16.50
C ILE A 166 55.20 95.75 16.93
N SER A 167 55.18 97.08 17.17
CA SER A 167 53.93 97.83 17.42
C SER A 167 52.91 97.65 16.29
N ASP A 168 53.33 97.86 15.04
CA ASP A 168 52.43 97.79 13.89
C ASP A 168 51.88 96.37 13.66
N ARG A 169 52.70 95.32 13.88
CA ARG A 169 52.24 93.92 13.84
C ARG A 169 51.36 93.53 15.03
N MET A 170 51.60 94.07 16.23
CA MET A 170 50.72 93.87 17.38
C MET A 170 49.31 94.45 17.15
N ASN A 171 49.17 95.49 16.34
CA ASN A 171 47.87 96.03 15.94
C ASN A 171 47.11 95.15 14.91
N ILE A 172 47.79 94.24 14.21
CA ILE A 172 47.19 93.29 13.25
C ILE A 172 46.67 92.01 13.95
N ILE A 173 47.32 91.58 15.03
CA ILE A 173 46.93 90.36 15.78
C ILE A 173 45.44 90.34 16.22
N PRO A 174 44.83 91.45 16.71
CA PRO A 174 43.40 91.50 17.01
C PRO A 174 42.51 91.22 15.80
N GLN A 175 42.88 91.72 14.61
CA GLN A 175 42.11 91.54 13.38
C GLN A 175 42.13 90.07 12.94
N LEU A 176 43.30 89.45 12.96
CA LEU A 176 43.45 88.01 12.69
C LEU A 176 42.68 87.15 13.70
N LYS A 177 42.65 87.53 14.99
CA LYS A 177 41.83 86.83 16.00
C LYS A 177 40.33 86.91 15.71
N THR A 178 39.81 88.07 15.31
CA THR A 178 38.40 88.17 14.89
C THR A 178 38.10 87.38 13.61
N THR A 179 39.04 87.32 12.66
CA THR A 179 38.89 86.50 11.44
C THR A 179 38.87 85.00 11.75
N ILE A 180 39.73 84.54 12.65
CA ILE A 180 39.72 83.14 13.15
C ILE A 180 38.37 82.84 13.82
N GLN A 181 37.87 83.72 14.70
CA GLN A 181 36.59 83.52 15.39
C GLN A 181 35.37 83.50 14.45
N SER A 182 35.41 84.21 13.31
CA SER A 182 34.38 84.03 12.27
C SER A 182 34.49 82.67 11.56
N LEU A 183 35.71 82.24 11.20
CA LEU A 183 35.93 80.97 10.51
C LEU A 183 35.62 79.76 11.39
N GLU A 184 35.97 79.80 12.69
CA GLU A 184 35.59 78.79 13.68
C GLU A 184 34.06 78.67 13.78
N LYS A 185 33.34 79.80 13.77
CA LYS A 185 31.88 79.83 13.80
C LYS A 185 31.26 79.30 12.51
N ASP A 186 31.84 79.61 11.34
CA ASP A 186 31.35 79.11 10.05
C ASP A 186 31.62 77.61 9.86
N ILE A 187 32.72 77.10 10.40
CA ILE A 187 32.99 75.65 10.50
C ILE A 187 31.94 74.96 11.39
N GLU A 188 31.59 75.56 12.53
CA GLU A 188 30.57 74.99 13.42
C GLU A 188 29.17 75.00 12.77
N ASN A 189 28.81 76.11 12.11
CA ASN A 189 27.60 76.21 11.28
C ASN A 189 27.58 75.13 10.17
N GLN A 190 28.72 74.84 9.52
CA GLN A 190 28.80 73.81 8.48
C GLN A 190 28.61 72.39 9.05
N LYS A 191 29.22 72.07 10.21
CA LYS A 191 28.98 70.79 10.90
C LYS A 191 27.52 70.62 11.28
N GLU A 192 26.89 71.65 11.83
CA GLU A 192 25.48 71.58 12.27
C GLU A 192 24.55 71.38 11.07
N ASN A 193 24.77 72.07 9.96
CA ASN A 193 24.04 71.85 8.70
C ASN A 193 24.27 70.43 8.12
N ALA A 194 25.51 69.91 8.17
CA ALA A 194 25.81 68.56 7.70
C ALA A 194 25.10 67.48 8.55
N LEU A 195 25.07 67.65 9.87
CA LEU A 195 24.34 66.78 10.80
C LEU A 195 22.82 66.85 10.55
N VAL A 196 22.26 68.03 10.27
CA VAL A 196 20.85 68.17 9.87
C VAL A 196 20.57 67.45 8.54
N MET A 197 21.43 67.57 7.53
CA MET A 197 21.24 66.84 6.27
C MET A 197 21.33 65.32 6.45
N GLN A 198 22.29 64.81 7.24
CA GLN A 198 22.39 63.38 7.56
C GLN A 198 21.16 62.88 8.33
N ARG A 199 20.65 63.67 9.27
CA ARG A 199 19.44 63.34 10.04
C ARG A 199 18.20 63.26 9.13
N ASN A 200 18.02 64.24 8.25
CA ASN A 200 16.93 64.26 7.30
C ASN A 200 17.01 63.06 6.33
N GLN A 201 18.21 62.69 5.87
CA GLN A 201 18.41 61.49 5.05
C GLN A 201 18.09 60.19 5.81
N LEU A 202 18.41 60.10 7.10
CA LEU A 202 18.06 58.95 7.94
C LEU A 202 16.54 58.85 8.16
N GLU A 203 15.86 59.98 8.39
CA GLU A 203 14.40 60.02 8.52
C GLU A 203 13.69 59.68 7.19
N GLU A 204 14.21 60.15 6.05
CA GLU A 204 13.74 59.78 4.70
C GLU A 204 13.90 58.28 4.43
N LEU A 205 15.06 57.69 4.77
CA LEU A 205 15.34 56.26 4.60
C LEU A 205 14.52 55.38 5.57
N GLN A 206 14.31 55.83 6.81
CA GLN A 206 13.40 55.15 7.75
C GLN A 206 11.97 55.12 7.21
N LYS A 207 11.50 56.24 6.66
CA LYS A 207 10.16 56.35 6.07
C LYS A 207 9.99 55.45 4.84
N GLN A 208 11.00 55.41 3.95
CA GLN A 208 11.03 54.46 2.83
C GLN A 208 11.00 53.00 3.30
N LEU A 209 11.71 52.67 4.39
CA LEU A 209 11.69 51.33 4.99
C LEU A 209 10.33 50.97 5.60
N GLU A 210 9.62 51.93 6.20
CA GLU A 210 8.26 51.74 6.73
C GLU A 210 7.21 51.59 5.62
N ASP A 211 7.32 52.36 4.53
CA ASP A 211 6.43 52.24 3.37
C ASP A 211 6.72 50.95 2.55
N GLU A 212 7.97 50.49 2.47
CA GLU A 212 8.29 49.15 1.95
C GLU A 212 7.71 48.04 2.83
N LYS A 213 7.84 48.13 4.16
CA LYS A 213 7.21 47.17 5.09
C LYS A 213 5.70 47.11 4.89
N ARG A 214 5.01 48.27 4.88
CA ARG A 214 3.58 48.34 4.56
C ARG A 214 3.23 47.69 3.22
N ASN A 215 4.00 47.94 2.16
CA ASN A 215 3.78 47.30 0.86
C ASN A 215 3.99 45.78 0.92
N ARG A 216 4.94 45.30 1.72
CA ARG A 216 5.22 43.87 1.90
C ARG A 216 4.12 43.19 2.72
N ASP A 217 3.67 43.83 3.79
CA ASP A 217 2.56 43.38 4.61
C ASP A 217 1.25 43.35 3.81
N LEU A 218 0.94 44.40 3.04
CA LEU A 218 -0.22 44.43 2.11
C LEU A 218 -0.15 43.34 1.01
N LYS A 219 1.05 43.00 0.52
CA LYS A 219 1.22 41.85 -0.41
C LYS A 219 0.99 40.52 0.29
N ILE A 220 1.47 40.35 1.52
CA ILE A 220 1.25 39.14 2.34
C ILE A 220 -0.23 39.00 2.71
N GLU A 221 -0.90 40.10 3.02
CA GLU A 221 -2.32 40.12 3.37
C GLU A 221 -3.20 39.78 2.17
N LYS A 222 -2.95 40.38 0.99
CA LYS A 222 -3.61 39.96 -0.26
C LYS A 222 -3.34 38.51 -0.64
N ALA A 223 -2.10 38.02 -0.51
CA ALA A 223 -1.79 36.62 -0.76
C ALA A 223 -2.54 35.69 0.21
N ARG A 224 -2.73 36.11 1.47
CA ARG A 224 -3.59 35.39 2.44
C ARG A 224 -5.06 35.45 2.05
N GLU A 225 -5.58 36.58 1.60
CA GLU A 225 -6.96 36.72 1.11
C GLU A 225 -7.21 35.80 -0.10
N GLU A 226 -6.31 35.81 -1.10
CA GLU A 226 -6.39 34.95 -2.29
C GLU A 226 -6.30 33.46 -1.95
N ILE A 227 -5.38 33.07 -1.06
CA ILE A 227 -5.26 31.70 -0.56
C ILE A 227 -6.50 31.29 0.23
N THR A 228 -7.03 32.16 1.09
CA THR A 228 -8.21 31.90 1.91
C THR A 228 -9.44 31.73 1.01
N ALA A 229 -9.68 32.65 0.07
CA ALA A 229 -10.77 32.55 -0.90
C ALA A 229 -10.67 31.29 -1.78
N LYS A 230 -9.45 30.87 -2.15
CA LYS A 230 -9.21 29.61 -2.89
C LYS A 230 -9.54 28.36 -2.05
N TYR A 231 -9.23 28.38 -0.75
CA TYR A 231 -9.60 27.28 0.16
C TYR A 231 -11.07 27.31 0.55
N GLU A 232 -11.68 28.48 0.79
CA GLU A 232 -13.12 28.64 0.99
C GLU A 232 -13.91 28.18 -0.24
N GLY A 233 -13.45 28.49 -1.45
CA GLY A 233 -14.01 27.95 -2.70
C GLY A 233 -13.94 26.42 -2.76
N LYS A 234 -12.79 25.81 -2.41
CA LYS A 234 -12.67 24.35 -2.30
C LYS A 234 -13.58 23.77 -1.20
N VAL A 235 -13.70 24.43 -0.04
CA VAL A 235 -14.57 23.99 1.07
C VAL A 235 -16.05 24.08 0.68
N ALA A 236 -16.49 25.16 0.03
CA ALA A 236 -17.84 25.30 -0.49
C ALA A 236 -18.15 24.26 -1.58
N GLN A 237 -17.19 23.95 -2.46
CA GLN A 237 -17.33 22.89 -3.45
C GLN A 237 -17.42 21.49 -2.80
N LEU A 238 -16.61 21.22 -1.77
CA LEU A 238 -16.69 19.98 -0.99
C LEU A 238 -18.00 19.88 -0.20
N GLN A 239 -18.50 20.97 0.37
CA GLN A 239 -19.80 21.04 1.04
C GLN A 239 -20.95 20.80 0.04
N SER A 240 -20.88 21.38 -1.16
CA SER A 240 -21.83 21.11 -2.24
C SER A 240 -21.82 19.63 -2.64
N ASN A 241 -20.64 19.05 -2.90
CA ASN A 241 -20.50 17.63 -3.25
C ASN A 241 -21.01 16.71 -2.14
N LEU A 242 -20.74 17.06 -0.87
CA LEU A 242 -21.23 16.32 0.30
C LEU A 242 -22.75 16.43 0.46
N ALA A 243 -23.34 17.59 0.17
CA ALA A 243 -24.79 17.76 0.11
C ALA A 243 -25.42 16.95 -1.04
N THR A 244 -24.80 16.92 -2.23
CA THR A 244 -25.23 16.06 -3.34
C THR A 244 -25.13 14.57 -3.00
N LEU A 245 -24.06 14.14 -2.32
CA LEU A 245 -23.91 12.76 -1.83
C LEU A 245 -24.96 12.42 -0.75
N GLN A 246 -25.23 13.33 0.19
CA GLN A 246 -26.31 13.16 1.17
C GLN A 246 -27.68 13.05 0.50
N GLN A 247 -27.95 13.87 -0.52
CA GLN A 247 -29.18 13.82 -1.29
C GLN A 247 -29.30 12.53 -2.11
N SER A 248 -28.20 12.02 -2.67
CA SER A 248 -28.16 10.70 -3.33
C SER A 248 -28.47 9.59 -2.33
N ILE A 249 -27.76 9.54 -1.20
CA ILE A 249 -27.94 8.52 -0.16
C ILE A 249 -29.37 8.53 0.40
N GLU A 250 -29.98 9.70 0.55
CA GLU A 250 -31.37 9.82 1.01
C GLU A 250 -32.38 9.46 -0.10
N SER A 251 -32.09 9.76 -1.36
CA SER A 251 -32.88 9.26 -2.50
C SER A 251 -32.79 7.72 -2.60
N ASP A 252 -31.60 7.15 -2.49
CA ASP A 252 -31.35 5.71 -2.48
C ASP A 252 -32.09 5.04 -1.31
N ARG A 253 -32.09 5.67 -0.11
CA ARG A 253 -32.88 5.21 1.04
C ARG A 253 -34.38 5.21 0.76
N GLN A 254 -34.92 6.24 0.12
CA GLN A 254 -36.34 6.31 -0.22
C GLN A 254 -36.71 5.30 -1.32
N ASP A 255 -35.80 5.04 -2.26
CA ASP A 255 -35.92 3.96 -3.24
C ASP A 255 -35.84 2.57 -2.57
N PHE A 256 -34.95 2.35 -1.60
CA PHE A 256 -34.90 1.11 -0.84
C PHE A 256 -36.13 0.91 0.06
N ALA A 257 -36.63 1.97 0.70
CA ALA A 257 -37.81 1.93 1.54
C ALA A 257 -39.07 1.60 0.72
N SER A 258 -39.31 2.32 -0.38
CA SER A 258 -40.43 2.06 -1.29
C SER A 258 -40.34 0.66 -1.92
N ARG A 259 -39.16 0.22 -2.38
CA ARG A 259 -38.94 -1.15 -2.88
C ARG A 259 -39.11 -2.23 -1.79
N ALA A 260 -38.93 -1.90 -0.51
CA ALA A 260 -39.18 -2.81 0.61
C ALA A 260 -40.66 -2.90 0.97
N GLU A 261 -41.37 -1.76 0.99
CA GLU A 261 -42.81 -1.67 1.22
C GLU A 261 -43.61 -2.32 0.08
N ASP A 262 -43.19 -2.09 -1.17
CA ASP A 262 -43.76 -2.71 -2.36
C ASP A 262 -43.53 -4.24 -2.40
N LYS A 263 -42.39 -4.73 -1.87
CA LYS A 263 -42.19 -6.17 -1.58
C LYS A 263 -43.09 -6.66 -0.45
N LEU A 264 -43.22 -5.92 0.66
CA LEU A 264 -44.07 -6.29 1.78
C LEU A 264 -45.52 -6.48 1.33
N GLY A 265 -46.06 -5.53 0.55
CA GLY A 265 -47.40 -5.60 -0.03
C GLY A 265 -47.57 -6.78 -1.01
N LYS A 266 -46.53 -7.12 -1.79
CA LYS A 266 -46.53 -8.32 -2.65
C LYS A 266 -46.52 -9.62 -1.82
N HIS A 267 -45.76 -9.67 -0.73
CA HIS A 267 -45.76 -10.81 0.19
C HIS A 267 -47.10 -10.95 0.94
N GLN A 268 -47.69 -9.85 1.41
CA GLN A 268 -49.02 -9.84 2.04
C GLN A 268 -50.09 -10.37 1.08
N LYS A 269 -50.18 -9.83 -0.14
CA LYS A 269 -51.12 -10.31 -1.16
C LYS A 269 -50.92 -11.80 -1.47
N ARG A 270 -49.68 -12.28 -1.58
CA ARG A 270 -49.39 -13.70 -1.82
C ARG A 270 -49.82 -14.59 -0.63
N LEU A 271 -49.61 -14.14 0.61
CA LEU A 271 -50.11 -14.83 1.81
C LEU A 271 -51.64 -14.83 1.89
N GLU A 272 -52.30 -13.78 1.41
CA GLU A 272 -53.75 -13.67 1.32
C GLU A 272 -54.33 -14.66 0.30
N THR A 273 -53.77 -14.71 -0.91
CA THR A 273 -54.13 -15.72 -1.93
C THR A 273 -53.91 -17.15 -1.43
N ILE A 274 -52.76 -17.43 -0.79
CA ILE A 274 -52.47 -18.75 -0.20
C ILE A 274 -53.48 -19.11 0.91
N ARG A 275 -53.92 -18.14 1.72
CA ARG A 275 -55.00 -18.36 2.71
C ARG A 275 -56.34 -18.66 2.05
N GLU A 276 -56.71 -17.94 0.99
CA GLU A 276 -57.93 -18.24 0.25
C GLU A 276 -57.89 -19.62 -0.42
N GLU A 277 -56.76 -20.01 -0.99
CA GLU A 277 -56.55 -21.33 -1.60
C GLU A 277 -56.62 -22.44 -0.54
N HIS A 278 -55.98 -22.27 0.62
CA HIS A 278 -56.12 -23.21 1.73
C HIS A 278 -57.56 -23.27 2.28
N LEU A 279 -58.26 -22.15 2.40
CA LEU A 279 -59.66 -22.13 2.86
C LEU A 279 -60.58 -22.84 1.85
N LYS A 280 -60.38 -22.64 0.55
CA LYS A 280 -61.08 -23.40 -0.52
C LYS A 280 -60.79 -24.89 -0.40
N ARG A 281 -59.51 -25.29 -0.28
CA ARG A 281 -59.14 -26.71 -0.19
C ARG A 281 -59.62 -27.39 1.10
N VAL A 282 -59.69 -26.66 2.22
CA VAL A 282 -60.31 -27.16 3.46
C VAL A 282 -61.83 -27.31 3.30
N ALA A 283 -62.50 -26.39 2.61
CA ALA A 283 -63.93 -26.54 2.31
C ALA A 283 -64.21 -27.72 1.37
N GLU A 284 -63.37 -27.95 0.36
CA GLU A 284 -63.42 -29.14 -0.51
C GLU A 284 -63.25 -30.44 0.30
N LEU A 285 -62.23 -30.52 1.15
CA LEU A 285 -61.96 -31.70 1.98
C LEU A 285 -63.08 -31.95 3.01
N ASN A 286 -63.68 -30.90 3.59
CA ASN A 286 -64.82 -31.04 4.47
C ASN A 286 -66.05 -31.57 3.72
N ALA A 287 -66.32 -31.09 2.49
CA ALA A 287 -67.39 -31.61 1.66
C ALA A 287 -67.14 -33.07 1.21
N GLU A 288 -65.87 -33.45 0.99
CA GLU A 288 -65.47 -34.84 0.72
C GLU A 288 -65.71 -35.74 1.95
N ILE A 289 -65.36 -35.27 3.16
CA ILE A 289 -65.66 -35.93 4.43
C ILE A 289 -67.18 -36.07 4.65
N ASP A 290 -67.97 -35.01 4.41
CA ASP A 290 -69.43 -35.05 4.57
C ASP A 290 -70.09 -36.02 3.58
N ASN A 291 -69.59 -36.12 2.34
CA ASN A 291 -70.05 -37.12 1.38
C ASN A 291 -69.70 -38.55 1.82
N ILE A 292 -68.48 -38.79 2.29
CA ILE A 292 -68.05 -40.11 2.80
C ILE A 292 -68.87 -40.50 4.03
N ASN A 293 -69.15 -39.57 4.94
CA ASN A 293 -70.03 -39.82 6.10
C ASN A 293 -71.45 -40.18 5.65
N ALA A 294 -72.01 -39.47 4.66
CA ALA A 294 -73.33 -39.79 4.10
C ALA A 294 -73.37 -41.16 3.37
N GLU A 295 -72.27 -41.56 2.73
CA GLU A 295 -72.12 -42.90 2.13
C GLU A 295 -71.99 -43.99 3.21
N ILE A 296 -71.29 -43.71 4.32
CA ILE A 296 -71.22 -44.61 5.49
C ILE A 296 -72.59 -44.78 6.15
N GLU A 297 -73.38 -43.72 6.34
CA GLU A 297 -74.73 -43.86 6.91
C GLU A 297 -75.68 -44.61 5.97
N ARG A 298 -75.68 -44.33 4.65
CA ARG A 298 -76.45 -45.16 3.68
C ARG A 298 -76.02 -46.62 3.72
N THR A 299 -74.72 -46.89 3.79
CA THR A 299 -74.21 -48.25 3.90
C THR A 299 -74.71 -48.93 5.17
N LYS A 300 -74.77 -48.23 6.31
CA LYS A 300 -75.38 -48.77 7.54
C LYS A 300 -76.88 -49.03 7.36
N GLU A 301 -77.63 -48.12 6.75
CA GLU A 301 -79.06 -48.30 6.44
C GLU A 301 -79.28 -49.54 5.57
N ASP A 302 -78.50 -49.72 4.50
CA ASP A 302 -78.52 -50.90 3.63
C ASP A 302 -78.18 -52.20 4.41
N TRP A 303 -77.16 -52.17 5.28
CA TRP A 303 -76.78 -53.33 6.11
C TRP A 303 -77.83 -53.65 7.18
N GLU A 304 -78.48 -52.65 7.79
CA GLU A 304 -79.58 -52.87 8.73
C GLU A 304 -80.84 -53.38 8.01
N GLN A 305 -81.13 -52.89 6.81
CA GLN A 305 -82.22 -53.42 5.98
C GLN A 305 -81.94 -54.86 5.55
N GLN A 306 -80.75 -55.19 5.05
CA GLN A 306 -80.38 -56.58 4.70
C GLN A 306 -80.45 -57.50 5.91
N LYS A 307 -79.93 -57.07 7.07
CA LYS A 307 -80.02 -57.82 8.33
C LYS A 307 -81.47 -58.05 8.75
N LYS A 308 -82.34 -57.06 8.57
CA LYS A 308 -83.77 -57.19 8.83
C LYS A 308 -84.46 -58.14 7.83
N GLU A 309 -84.20 -58.01 6.53
CA GLU A 309 -84.74 -58.91 5.50
C GLU A 309 -84.32 -60.36 5.75
N ILE A 310 -83.08 -60.60 6.18
CA ILE A 310 -82.59 -61.90 6.62
C ILE A 310 -83.36 -62.40 7.86
N SER A 311 -83.59 -61.55 8.88
CA SER A 311 -84.41 -61.91 10.05
C SER A 311 -85.85 -62.23 9.66
N ASP A 312 -86.52 -61.33 8.93
CA ASP A 312 -87.90 -61.47 8.46
C ASP A 312 -88.08 -62.71 7.57
N ASN A 313 -87.01 -63.17 6.88
CA ASN A 313 -86.97 -64.43 6.13
C ASN A 313 -86.81 -65.65 7.07
N TYR A 314 -85.87 -65.63 8.01
CA TYR A 314 -85.70 -66.70 9.01
C TYR A 314 -86.96 -66.89 9.87
N ASP A 315 -87.60 -65.80 10.30
CA ASP A 315 -88.85 -65.84 11.06
C ASP A 315 -90.00 -66.41 10.22
N ARG A 316 -90.02 -66.15 8.89
CA ARG A 316 -90.94 -66.81 7.95
C ARG A 316 -90.64 -68.30 7.80
N ASP A 317 -89.38 -68.71 7.64
CA ASP A 317 -88.99 -70.13 7.56
C ASP A 317 -89.35 -70.88 8.83
N ILE A 318 -89.10 -70.30 10.02
CA ILE A 318 -89.53 -70.85 11.32
C ILE A 318 -91.06 -70.97 11.39
N THR A 319 -91.78 -69.95 10.93
CA THR A 319 -93.25 -69.99 10.88
C THR A 319 -93.77 -71.08 9.95
N ASP A 320 -93.16 -71.25 8.78
CA ASP A 320 -93.53 -72.27 7.79
C ASP A 320 -93.16 -73.70 8.22
N ILE A 321 -92.06 -73.86 8.99
CA ILE A 321 -91.72 -75.13 9.67
C ILE A 321 -92.79 -75.44 10.72
N SER A 322 -93.09 -74.49 11.61
CA SER A 322 -94.14 -74.66 12.62
C SER A 322 -95.54 -74.90 12.00
N HIS A 323 -95.81 -74.34 10.82
CA HIS A 323 -97.04 -74.61 10.06
C HIS A 323 -97.06 -75.96 9.34
N LYS A 324 -95.90 -76.59 9.11
CA LYS A 324 -95.79 -78.00 8.68
C LYS A 324 -95.98 -78.92 9.87
N GLU A 325 -95.24 -78.70 10.96
CA GLU A 325 -95.41 -79.43 12.23
C GLU A 325 -96.88 -79.41 12.69
N SER A 326 -97.53 -78.25 12.69
CA SER A 326 -98.96 -78.12 13.05
C SER A 326 -99.94 -78.77 12.06
N LYS A 327 -99.51 -79.11 10.83
CA LYS A 327 -100.30 -79.91 9.87
C LYS A 327 -100.04 -81.39 10.02
N ASP A 328 -98.79 -81.77 10.28
CA ASP A 328 -98.38 -83.15 10.51
C ASP A 328 -98.94 -83.64 11.85
N ASP A 329 -98.89 -82.85 12.92
CA ASP A 329 -99.60 -83.10 14.19
C ASP A 329 -101.10 -83.29 13.95
N LYS A 330 -101.76 -82.42 13.17
CA LYS A 330 -103.19 -82.60 12.85
C LYS A 330 -103.45 -83.84 11.99
N TYR A 331 -102.52 -84.21 11.11
CA TYR A 331 -102.59 -85.47 10.37
C TYR A 331 -102.43 -86.68 11.30
N PHE A 332 -101.49 -86.64 12.25
CA PHE A 332 -101.30 -87.70 13.24
C PHE A 332 -102.45 -87.76 14.25
N GLU A 333 -103.01 -86.64 14.70
CA GLU A 333 -104.23 -86.59 15.52
C GLU A 333 -105.44 -87.14 14.76
N ALA A 334 -105.65 -86.73 13.50
CA ALA A 334 -106.73 -87.25 12.67
C ALA A 334 -106.57 -88.76 12.39
N LYS A 335 -105.32 -89.23 12.20
CA LYS A 335 -105.00 -90.65 12.00
C LYS A 335 -105.13 -91.45 13.30
N LEU A 336 -104.77 -90.89 14.45
CA LEU A 336 -105.03 -91.47 15.77
C LEU A 336 -106.52 -91.47 16.11
N ALA A 337 -107.28 -90.46 15.68
CA ALA A 337 -108.74 -90.44 15.81
C ALA A 337 -109.39 -91.51 14.92
N ALA A 338 -108.96 -91.62 13.65
CA ALA A 338 -109.39 -92.67 12.73
C ALA A 338 -109.09 -94.07 13.29
N LEU A 339 -107.84 -94.32 13.71
CA LEU A 339 -107.43 -95.58 14.35
C LEU A 339 -108.18 -95.85 15.67
N LYS A 340 -108.55 -94.82 16.43
CA LYS A 340 -109.42 -94.97 17.61
C LYS A 340 -110.85 -95.34 17.23
N THR A 341 -111.42 -94.76 16.16
CA THR A 341 -112.75 -95.17 15.66
C THR A 341 -112.74 -96.54 15.01
N GLU A 342 -111.67 -96.94 14.31
CA GLU A 342 -111.49 -98.31 13.81
C GLU A 342 -111.33 -99.30 14.98
N LEU A 343 -110.49 -98.99 15.96
CA LEU A 343 -110.35 -99.80 17.18
C LEU A 343 -111.67 -99.89 17.95
N GLN A 344 -112.44 -98.81 18.02
CA GLN A 344 -113.77 -98.81 18.66
C GLN A 344 -114.80 -99.60 17.85
N HIS A 345 -114.77 -99.55 16.51
CA HIS A 345 -115.55 -100.44 15.66
C HIS A 345 -115.16 -101.91 15.86
N VAL A 346 -113.86 -102.23 15.89
CA VAL A 346 -113.35 -103.58 16.16
C VAL A 346 -113.72 -104.06 17.56
N LEU A 347 -113.78 -103.17 18.57
CA LEU A 347 -114.30 -103.50 19.91
C LEU A 347 -115.82 -103.67 19.93
N GLU A 348 -116.57 -102.92 19.11
CA GLU A 348 -118.02 -103.07 18.92
C GLU A 348 -118.40 -104.28 18.05
N GLU A 349 -117.51 -104.79 17.21
CA GLU A 349 -117.68 -106.07 16.49
C GLU A 349 -117.26 -107.24 17.39
N ASN A 350 -116.10 -107.16 18.06
CA ASN A 350 -115.68 -108.19 19.01
C ASN A 350 -116.66 -108.34 20.18
N SER A 351 -117.29 -107.27 20.69
CA SER A 351 -118.33 -107.38 21.72
C SER A 351 -119.67 -107.93 21.21
N LYS A 352 -119.92 -107.91 19.89
CA LYS A 352 -121.05 -108.63 19.26
C LYS A 352 -120.70 -110.10 18.96
N LEU A 353 -119.42 -110.43 18.81
CA LEU A 353 -118.92 -111.81 18.62
C LEU A 353 -118.67 -112.53 19.95
N LEU A 354 -118.38 -111.81 21.04
CA LEU A 354 -118.23 -112.34 22.41
C LEU A 354 -119.58 -112.61 23.11
N GLN A 355 -120.59 -113.01 22.35
CA GLN A 355 -121.90 -113.43 22.88
C GLN A 355 -122.34 -114.81 22.38
N ASP A 356 -121.38 -115.73 22.21
CA ASP A 356 -121.61 -117.15 22.43
C ASP A 356 -120.43 -117.79 23.16
N GLU A 357 -120.70 -118.87 23.91
CA GLU A 357 -119.81 -119.55 24.87
C GLU A 357 -118.94 -120.63 24.18
N LYS A 358 -117.82 -121.16 24.71
CA LYS A 358 -116.96 -120.96 25.91
C LYS A 358 -115.68 -121.80 25.71
N ASP A 359 -114.61 -121.51 26.47
CA ASP A 359 -113.51 -122.43 26.86
C ASP A 359 -112.69 -123.14 25.73
N LYS A 360 -111.38 -123.43 25.83
CA LYS A 360 -110.22 -122.84 26.54
C LYS A 360 -108.96 -123.58 25.99
N ASP A 361 -107.78 -122.99 26.19
CA ASP A 361 -106.48 -123.70 26.28
C ASP A 361 -105.90 -124.44 25.04
N GLU A 362 -106.09 -123.95 23.80
CA GLU A 362 -105.24 -124.33 22.64
C GLU A 362 -104.40 -123.18 22.03
N ALA A 363 -104.69 -121.92 22.37
CA ALA A 363 -104.10 -120.73 21.72
C ALA A 363 -102.59 -120.48 21.99
N GLU A 364 -101.94 -121.27 22.86
CA GLU A 364 -100.52 -121.10 23.20
C GLU A 364 -99.56 -121.79 22.23
N LYS A 365 -100.02 -122.81 21.47
CA LYS A 365 -99.19 -123.50 20.45
C LYS A 365 -99.05 -122.72 19.14
N GLU A 366 -100.05 -121.91 18.78
CA GLU A 366 -100.09 -121.23 17.49
C GLU A 366 -99.14 -120.00 17.42
N ARG A 367 -98.84 -119.41 18.58
CA ARG A 367 -97.83 -118.33 18.72
C ARG A 367 -96.42 -118.79 18.34
N LEU A 368 -96.02 -120.00 18.72
CA LEU A 368 -94.67 -120.50 18.46
C LEU A 368 -94.38 -120.70 16.97
N MET A 369 -95.39 -121.02 16.17
CA MET A 369 -95.30 -121.17 14.71
C MET A 369 -95.27 -119.82 13.98
N THR A 370 -95.98 -118.80 14.50
CA THR A 370 -95.98 -117.46 13.90
C THR A 370 -94.68 -116.71 14.19
N GLU A 371 -94.08 -116.88 15.38
CA GLU A 371 -92.80 -116.27 15.74
C GLU A 371 -91.62 -116.79 14.90
N GLN A 372 -91.60 -118.08 14.55
CA GLN A 372 -90.57 -118.62 13.63
C GLN A 372 -90.69 -118.08 12.19
N ASN A 373 -91.91 -117.86 11.69
CA ASN A 373 -92.09 -117.26 10.37
C ASN A 373 -91.65 -115.79 10.34
N LEU A 374 -91.96 -115.02 11.39
CA LEU A 374 -91.53 -113.63 11.51
C LEU A 374 -90.00 -113.49 11.51
N GLN A 375 -89.27 -114.32 12.26
CA GLN A 375 -87.79 -114.31 12.24
C GLN A 375 -87.20 -114.62 10.84
N GLN A 376 -87.86 -115.47 10.05
CA GLN A 376 -87.45 -115.77 8.69
C GLN A 376 -87.74 -114.59 7.73
N GLU A 377 -88.84 -113.85 7.92
CA GLU A 377 -89.16 -112.65 7.15
C GLU A 377 -88.30 -111.45 7.50
N GLU A 378 -88.00 -111.20 8.78
CA GLU A 378 -87.04 -110.18 9.23
C GLU A 378 -85.65 -110.39 8.61
N LYS A 379 -85.19 -111.65 8.53
CA LYS A 379 -83.94 -112.00 7.87
C LYS A 379 -83.99 -111.70 6.37
N ASN A 380 -85.05 -112.12 5.68
CA ASN A 380 -85.25 -111.83 4.25
C ASN A 380 -85.34 -110.31 3.97
N LEU A 381 -85.88 -109.52 4.92
CA LEU A 381 -85.95 -108.06 4.82
C LEU A 381 -84.57 -107.42 5.03
N THR A 382 -83.80 -107.92 6.00
CA THR A 382 -82.42 -107.48 6.31
C THR A 382 -81.48 -107.74 5.13
N ASP A 383 -81.54 -108.93 4.52
CA ASP A 383 -80.73 -109.28 3.35
C ASP A 383 -81.08 -108.40 2.13
N ARG A 384 -82.36 -108.03 1.94
CA ARG A 384 -82.77 -107.05 0.92
C ARG A 384 -82.27 -105.63 1.20
N LEU A 385 -82.34 -105.18 2.45
CA LEU A 385 -81.85 -103.85 2.87
C LEU A 385 -80.34 -103.72 2.70
N ASN A 386 -79.58 -104.79 3.00
CA ASN A 386 -78.14 -104.86 2.73
C ASN A 386 -77.83 -104.77 1.23
N VAL A 387 -78.57 -105.50 0.38
CA VAL A 387 -78.41 -105.42 -1.09
C VAL A 387 -78.79 -104.03 -1.63
N GLU A 388 -79.82 -103.36 -1.11
CA GLU A 388 -80.10 -101.96 -1.48
C GLU A 388 -78.98 -101.01 -1.05
N LEU A 389 -78.43 -101.17 0.16
CA LEU A 389 -77.32 -100.35 0.66
C LEU A 389 -76.05 -100.57 -0.16
N GLU A 390 -75.69 -101.81 -0.46
CA GLU A 390 -74.52 -102.15 -1.26
C GLU A 390 -74.65 -101.64 -2.70
N ASN A 391 -75.85 -101.70 -3.30
CA ASN A 391 -76.11 -101.06 -4.59
C ASN A 391 -75.99 -99.53 -4.52
N LYS A 392 -76.61 -98.85 -3.53
CA LYS A 392 -76.53 -97.38 -3.37
C LYS A 392 -75.11 -96.89 -3.06
N VAL A 393 -74.29 -97.71 -2.38
CA VAL A 393 -72.85 -97.45 -2.19
C VAL A 393 -72.10 -97.61 -3.50
N ASN A 394 -72.34 -98.69 -4.26
CA ASN A 394 -71.69 -98.91 -5.57
C ASN A 394 -72.09 -97.85 -6.62
N GLU A 395 -73.33 -97.35 -6.60
CA GLU A 395 -73.76 -96.20 -7.40
C GLU A 395 -72.97 -94.95 -7.03
N LYS A 396 -72.93 -94.55 -5.74
CA LYS A 396 -72.16 -93.37 -5.30
C LYS A 396 -70.65 -93.48 -5.54
N VAL A 397 -70.09 -94.69 -5.46
CA VAL A 397 -68.69 -94.95 -5.82
C VAL A 397 -68.49 -94.78 -7.33
N ASN A 398 -69.41 -95.25 -8.18
CA ASN A 398 -69.37 -95.01 -9.62
C ASN A 398 -69.55 -93.52 -9.98
N GLU A 399 -70.45 -92.80 -9.32
CA GLU A 399 -70.61 -91.34 -9.51
C GLU A 399 -69.32 -90.61 -9.16
N LYS A 400 -68.73 -90.87 -7.98
CA LYS A 400 -67.43 -90.31 -7.58
C LYS A 400 -66.30 -90.69 -8.54
N MET A 401 -66.29 -91.90 -9.08
CA MET A 401 -65.31 -92.33 -10.09
C MET A 401 -65.54 -91.65 -11.45
N GLN A 402 -66.78 -91.31 -11.82
CA GLN A 402 -67.07 -90.48 -12.99
C GLN A 402 -66.70 -89.01 -12.76
N GLU A 403 -66.92 -88.45 -11.58
CA GLU A 403 -66.45 -87.09 -11.23
C GLU A 403 -64.92 -87.00 -11.27
N LEU A 404 -64.21 -87.97 -10.69
CA LEU A 404 -62.75 -88.06 -10.75
C LEU A 404 -62.25 -88.19 -12.19
N ARG A 405 -62.85 -89.06 -13.00
CA ARG A 405 -62.51 -89.16 -14.44
C ARG A 405 -62.75 -87.83 -15.15
N LYS A 406 -63.90 -87.16 -14.95
CA LYS A 406 -64.20 -85.84 -15.54
C LYS A 406 -63.22 -84.76 -15.10
N LYS A 407 -62.76 -84.76 -13.84
CA LYS A 407 -61.70 -83.85 -13.38
C LYS A 407 -60.37 -84.14 -14.05
N HIS A 408 -59.92 -85.40 -14.07
CA HIS A 408 -58.65 -85.79 -14.69
C HIS A 408 -58.65 -85.54 -16.21
N GLU A 409 -59.77 -85.75 -16.90
CA GLU A 409 -59.91 -85.41 -18.33
C GLU A 409 -59.78 -83.90 -18.54
N LYS A 410 -60.41 -83.09 -17.68
CA LYS A 410 -60.38 -81.62 -17.76
C LYS A 410 -59.01 -81.03 -17.40
N GLU A 411 -58.36 -81.53 -16.36
CA GLU A 411 -56.98 -81.16 -16.00
C GLU A 411 -56.00 -81.55 -17.12
N ARG A 412 -56.25 -82.65 -17.83
CA ARG A 412 -55.48 -83.09 -19.01
C ARG A 412 -55.74 -82.21 -20.24
N GLU A 413 -56.97 -81.74 -20.46
CA GLU A 413 -57.29 -80.74 -21.48
C GLU A 413 -56.64 -79.38 -21.17
N GLU A 414 -56.70 -78.93 -19.91
CA GLU A 414 -56.08 -77.68 -19.44
C GLU A 414 -54.54 -77.73 -19.58
N LEU A 415 -53.89 -78.86 -19.25
CA LEU A 415 -52.46 -79.08 -19.48
C LEU A 415 -52.09 -79.15 -20.97
N LEU A 416 -52.93 -79.73 -21.83
CA LEU A 416 -52.72 -79.74 -23.28
C LEU A 416 -52.91 -78.36 -23.93
N LEU A 417 -53.76 -77.51 -23.35
CA LEU A 417 -53.90 -76.10 -23.77
C LEU A 417 -52.68 -75.27 -23.35
N GLU A 418 -52.24 -75.36 -22.10
CA GLU A 418 -51.08 -74.56 -21.65
C GLU A 418 -49.77 -75.03 -22.32
N ALA A 419 -49.63 -76.32 -22.66
CA ALA A 419 -48.52 -76.82 -23.47
C ALA A 419 -48.46 -76.15 -24.86
N LYS A 420 -49.57 -76.13 -25.61
CA LYS A 420 -49.65 -75.43 -26.91
C LYS A 420 -49.39 -73.93 -26.79
N ARG A 421 -49.90 -73.32 -25.72
CA ARG A 421 -49.71 -71.88 -25.44
C ARG A 421 -48.25 -71.53 -25.09
N LEU A 422 -47.46 -72.50 -24.64
CA LEU A 422 -46.02 -72.36 -24.45
C LEU A 422 -45.26 -72.52 -25.77
N GLU A 423 -45.63 -73.49 -26.61
CA GLU A 423 -45.10 -73.63 -27.99
C GLU A 423 -45.37 -72.35 -28.83
N GLU A 424 -46.59 -71.80 -28.75
CA GLU A 424 -46.95 -70.53 -29.40
C GLU A 424 -46.08 -69.36 -28.89
N LYS A 425 -45.86 -69.24 -27.57
CA LYS A 425 -44.99 -68.20 -26.98
C LYS A 425 -43.52 -68.33 -27.37
N GLU A 426 -43.01 -69.56 -27.54
CA GLU A 426 -41.63 -69.80 -27.92
C GLU A 426 -41.38 -69.27 -29.35
N THR A 427 -42.28 -69.59 -30.28
CA THR A 427 -42.23 -69.03 -31.65
C THR A 427 -42.49 -67.51 -31.71
N GLU A 428 -43.27 -66.96 -30.77
CA GLU A 428 -43.50 -65.50 -30.70
C GLU A 428 -42.29 -64.72 -30.17
N LEU A 429 -41.40 -65.36 -29.41
CA LEU A 429 -40.18 -64.75 -28.86
C LEU A 429 -39.02 -64.75 -29.86
N GLU A 430 -38.84 -65.81 -30.66
CA GLU A 430 -37.84 -65.83 -31.74
C GLU A 430 -38.06 -64.69 -32.76
N ASN A 431 -39.32 -64.33 -33.03
CA ASN A 431 -39.67 -63.26 -33.96
C ASN A 431 -39.50 -61.83 -33.39
N LYS A 432 -39.41 -61.65 -32.07
CA LYS A 432 -39.34 -60.32 -31.43
C LYS A 432 -37.92 -59.74 -31.31
N VAL A 433 -36.90 -60.46 -31.76
CA VAL A 433 -35.49 -60.03 -31.72
C VAL A 433 -35.05 -59.26 -32.99
N GLN A 434 -35.88 -59.23 -34.05
CA GLN A 434 -35.42 -58.79 -35.39
C GLN A 434 -35.87 -57.37 -35.84
N LEU A 435 -36.60 -56.60 -35.02
CA LEU A 435 -37.08 -55.25 -35.37
C LEU A 435 -36.99 -54.24 -34.21
N GLU A 436 -35.84 -53.58 -34.07
CA GLU A 436 -35.78 -52.22 -33.52
C GLU A 436 -36.33 -51.23 -34.56
N GLY A 437 -37.16 -50.24 -34.20
CA GLY A 437 -37.71 -49.31 -35.19
C GLY A 437 -38.64 -48.17 -34.73
N GLU A 438 -38.02 -47.05 -34.34
CA GLU A 438 -38.54 -45.65 -34.42
C GLU A 438 -39.69 -45.13 -33.50
N LYS A 439 -39.62 -43.80 -33.24
CA LYS A 439 -40.66 -42.85 -32.75
C LYS A 439 -41.12 -42.98 -31.28
N ALA A 440 -41.03 -41.97 -30.39
CA ALA A 440 -40.70 -40.53 -30.47
C ALA A 440 -41.76 -39.70 -31.26
N ILE A 441 -42.37 -38.60 -30.78
CA ILE A 441 -41.87 -37.36 -30.12
C ILE A 441 -43.02 -36.61 -29.39
N GLU A 442 -42.66 -35.49 -28.71
CA GLU A 442 -43.49 -34.33 -28.31
C GLU A 442 -44.18 -34.41 -26.92
N ASN A 443 -44.36 -33.37 -26.08
CA ASN A 443 -43.93 -31.94 -25.97
C ASN A 443 -43.98 -31.54 -24.44
N SER A 444 -43.61 -30.38 -23.86
CA SER A 444 -43.10 -29.08 -24.37
C SER A 444 -42.23 -28.30 -23.34
N GLN A 445 -42.17 -26.97 -23.46
CA GLN A 445 -41.31 -26.01 -22.75
C GLN A 445 -42.13 -24.93 -21.99
N LYS A 446 -41.70 -24.49 -20.79
CA LYS A 446 -41.12 -23.13 -20.54
C LYS A 446 -40.96 -22.72 -19.05
N THR A 447 -39.81 -22.10 -18.77
CA THR A 447 -39.45 -21.21 -17.65
C THR A 447 -39.81 -19.73 -18.00
N PRO A 448 -39.66 -18.66 -17.17
CA PRO A 448 -38.74 -18.54 -16.00
C PRO A 448 -39.14 -17.67 -14.77
N ALA A 449 -38.40 -17.88 -13.65
CA ALA A 449 -38.03 -16.90 -12.60
C ALA A 449 -39.18 -16.25 -11.75
N GLN A 450 -38.98 -15.60 -10.58
CA GLN A 450 -37.81 -15.37 -9.71
C GLN A 450 -38.26 -15.10 -8.24
N LEU A 451 -37.34 -14.68 -7.37
CA LEU A 451 -37.49 -14.21 -5.96
C LEU A 451 -37.61 -15.32 -4.89
N PHE A 452 -36.53 -15.67 -4.17
CA PHE A 452 -35.88 -14.97 -3.04
C PHE A 452 -36.66 -14.97 -1.70
N ALA A 453 -36.11 -15.71 -0.74
CA ALA A 453 -36.35 -15.62 0.70
C ALA A 453 -35.00 -15.54 1.44
N SER A 454 -34.99 -15.29 2.76
CA SER A 454 -33.80 -14.85 3.50
C SER A 454 -32.78 -15.96 3.82
N ALA A 455 -31.48 -15.60 3.73
CA ALA A 455 -30.36 -16.52 3.96
C ALA A 455 -30.41 -17.24 5.33
N GLY A 456 -30.76 -16.52 6.40
CA GLY A 456 -30.85 -17.09 7.76
C GLY A 456 -31.97 -18.13 7.96
N TYR A 457 -32.90 -18.31 7.01
CA TYR A 457 -33.89 -19.39 7.05
C TYR A 457 -33.46 -20.61 6.23
N MET A 458 -32.77 -20.38 5.10
CA MET A 458 -32.26 -21.44 4.24
C MET A 458 -31.23 -22.31 4.98
N ASP A 459 -30.19 -21.71 5.58
CA ASP A 459 -29.14 -22.49 6.27
C ASP A 459 -29.70 -23.35 7.41
N ALA A 460 -30.64 -22.80 8.20
CA ALA A 460 -31.29 -23.52 9.29
C ALA A 460 -32.22 -24.66 8.83
N GLN A 461 -32.77 -24.61 7.62
CA GLN A 461 -33.49 -25.74 7.01
C GLN A 461 -32.52 -26.73 6.35
N ILE A 462 -31.47 -26.24 5.68
CA ILE A 462 -30.44 -27.03 5.02
C ILE A 462 -29.71 -27.92 6.04
N ASP A 463 -29.30 -27.38 7.19
CA ASP A 463 -28.60 -28.17 8.21
C ASP A 463 -29.52 -29.17 8.92
N LYS A 464 -30.80 -28.82 9.15
CA LYS A 464 -31.80 -29.81 9.62
C LYS A 464 -32.07 -30.91 8.60
N TRP A 465 -32.12 -30.58 7.31
CA TRP A 465 -32.30 -31.55 6.24
C TRP A 465 -31.07 -32.44 6.09
N ARG A 466 -29.86 -31.87 6.16
CA ARG A 466 -28.58 -32.61 6.23
C ARG A 466 -28.56 -33.55 7.43
N GLU A 467 -28.88 -33.08 8.63
CA GLU A 467 -28.86 -33.90 9.85
C GLU A 467 -29.91 -35.03 9.78
N SER A 468 -31.14 -34.73 9.37
CA SER A 468 -32.18 -35.74 9.13
C SER A 468 -31.74 -36.78 8.10
N TYR A 469 -31.20 -36.33 6.95
CA TYR A 469 -30.71 -37.20 5.89
C TYR A 469 -29.49 -38.05 6.31
N PHE A 470 -28.56 -37.50 7.11
CA PHE A 470 -27.44 -38.26 7.64
C PHE A 470 -27.89 -39.32 8.66
N VAL A 471 -28.89 -39.01 9.50
CA VAL A 471 -29.52 -39.99 10.40
C VAL A 471 -30.24 -41.06 9.60
N GLU A 472 -31.10 -40.69 8.65
CA GLU A 472 -31.87 -41.62 7.81
C GLU A 472 -30.96 -42.51 6.94
N THR A 473 -29.91 -41.95 6.34
CA THR A 473 -28.89 -42.72 5.59
C THR A 473 -28.06 -43.62 6.50
N LYS A 474 -27.77 -43.21 7.74
CA LYS A 474 -27.11 -44.07 8.73
C LYS A 474 -28.01 -45.23 9.14
N ASN A 475 -29.29 -44.97 9.35
CA ASN A 475 -30.30 -45.99 9.68
C ASN A 475 -30.48 -46.98 8.51
N LEU A 476 -30.69 -46.50 7.28
CA LEU A 476 -30.81 -47.37 6.10
C LEU A 476 -29.56 -48.23 5.86
N LYS A 477 -28.35 -47.71 6.11
CA LYS A 477 -27.11 -48.51 6.06
C LYS A 477 -26.99 -49.50 7.21
N HIS A 478 -27.51 -49.16 8.39
CA HIS A 478 -27.57 -50.08 9.53
C HIS A 478 -28.55 -51.23 9.25
N GLU A 479 -29.73 -50.92 8.70
CA GLU A 479 -30.71 -51.90 8.22
C GLU A 479 -30.17 -52.77 7.07
N GLU A 480 -29.41 -52.20 6.11
CA GLU A 480 -28.73 -53.00 5.08
C GLU A 480 -27.70 -53.96 5.70
N ALA A 481 -26.91 -53.50 6.67
CA ALA A 481 -25.93 -54.32 7.37
C ALA A 481 -26.57 -55.41 8.25
N GLU A 482 -27.69 -55.12 8.93
CA GLU A 482 -28.46 -56.12 9.67
C GLU A 482 -29.14 -57.13 8.75
N ALA A 483 -29.70 -56.70 7.62
CA ALA A 483 -30.28 -57.59 6.62
C ALA A 483 -29.23 -58.51 6.00
N LEU A 484 -28.01 -58.01 5.71
CA LEU A 484 -26.88 -58.83 5.28
C LEU A 484 -26.47 -59.85 6.36
N LYS A 485 -26.39 -59.43 7.64
CA LYS A 485 -26.07 -60.34 8.75
C LYS A 485 -27.15 -61.41 8.98
N GLN A 486 -28.42 -61.07 8.79
CA GLN A 486 -29.54 -62.03 8.83
C GLN A 486 -29.48 -63.00 7.64
N LEU A 487 -29.13 -62.52 6.45
CA LEU A 487 -28.95 -63.33 5.24
C LEU A 487 -27.78 -64.31 5.38
N ASP A 488 -26.63 -63.87 5.91
CA ASP A 488 -25.46 -64.72 6.15
C ASP A 488 -25.74 -65.80 7.22
N ASN A 489 -26.44 -65.44 8.30
CA ASN A 489 -26.92 -66.42 9.28
C ASN A 489 -27.88 -67.45 8.65
N CYS A 490 -28.85 -67.00 7.84
CA CYS A 490 -29.76 -67.90 7.14
C CYS A 490 -29.03 -68.83 6.16
N LYS A 491 -27.98 -68.34 5.47
CA LYS A 491 -27.13 -69.14 4.59
C LYS A 491 -26.26 -70.14 5.36
N PHE A 492 -25.81 -69.80 6.56
CA PHE A 492 -25.12 -70.73 7.46
C PHE A 492 -26.07 -71.84 7.94
N GLU A 493 -27.26 -71.49 8.44
CA GLU A 493 -28.27 -72.45 8.90
C GLU A 493 -28.78 -73.35 7.76
N PHE A 494 -28.97 -72.80 6.56
CA PHE A 494 -29.27 -73.57 5.34
C PHE A 494 -28.14 -74.56 5.02
N LYS A 495 -26.88 -74.14 5.11
CA LYS A 495 -25.73 -75.03 4.89
C LYS A 495 -25.66 -76.16 5.91
N GLU A 496 -25.99 -75.91 7.18
CA GLU A 496 -26.14 -76.98 8.17
C GLU A 496 -27.29 -77.93 7.83
N ALA A 497 -28.46 -77.43 7.46
CA ALA A 497 -29.61 -78.27 7.09
C ALA A 497 -29.30 -79.15 5.87
N VAL A 498 -28.64 -78.60 4.85
CA VAL A 498 -28.15 -79.36 3.68
C VAL A 498 -27.12 -80.41 4.08
N ASN A 499 -26.16 -80.08 4.96
CA ASN A 499 -25.17 -81.06 5.44
C ASN A 499 -25.82 -82.21 6.23
N ARG A 500 -26.81 -81.93 7.07
CA ARG A 500 -27.60 -82.96 7.80
C ARG A 500 -28.38 -83.84 6.82
N THR A 501 -29.04 -83.23 5.83
CA THR A 501 -29.77 -83.92 4.75
C THR A 501 -28.86 -84.85 3.94
N VAL A 502 -27.64 -84.40 3.60
CA VAL A 502 -26.63 -85.22 2.90
C VAL A 502 -26.10 -86.35 3.79
N SER A 503 -25.90 -86.10 5.09
CA SER A 503 -25.51 -87.14 6.05
C SER A 503 -26.58 -88.24 6.16
N LEU A 504 -27.85 -87.87 6.34
CA LEU A 504 -28.98 -88.79 6.38
C LEU A 504 -29.11 -89.57 5.06
N LYS A 505 -28.91 -88.92 3.91
CA LYS A 505 -28.93 -89.59 2.60
C LYS A 505 -27.84 -90.66 2.46
N ASN A 506 -26.66 -90.43 3.03
CA ASN A 506 -25.58 -91.42 3.05
C ASN A 506 -25.89 -92.56 4.02
N GLN A 507 -26.42 -92.26 5.20
CA GLN A 507 -26.86 -93.26 6.18
C GLN A 507 -28.00 -94.15 5.67
N LEU A 508 -29.00 -93.56 5.00
CA LEU A 508 -30.03 -94.27 4.26
C LEU A 508 -29.39 -95.23 3.25
N LYS A 509 -28.52 -94.73 2.36
CA LYS A 509 -27.86 -95.55 1.35
C LYS A 509 -27.04 -96.70 1.95
N GLU A 510 -26.33 -96.47 3.06
CA GLU A 510 -25.59 -97.53 3.77
C GLU A 510 -26.54 -98.55 4.42
N SER A 511 -27.65 -98.11 5.02
CA SER A 511 -28.65 -99.00 5.63
C SER A 511 -29.43 -99.80 4.59
N THR A 512 -29.79 -99.20 3.44
CA THR A 512 -30.36 -99.91 2.28
C THR A 512 -29.42 -100.97 1.74
N VAL A 513 -28.11 -100.69 1.61
CA VAL A 513 -27.12 -101.68 1.16
C VAL A 513 -26.95 -102.82 2.19
N GLN A 514 -26.99 -102.52 3.49
CA GLN A 514 -27.01 -103.55 4.55
C GLN A 514 -28.27 -104.41 4.49
N TYR A 515 -29.43 -103.79 4.23
CA TYR A 515 -30.72 -104.45 4.08
C TYR A 515 -30.79 -105.33 2.82
N GLU A 516 -30.30 -104.85 1.68
CA GLU A 516 -30.16 -105.65 0.44
C GLU A 516 -29.23 -106.86 0.65
N ALA A 517 -28.11 -106.68 1.38
CA ALA A 517 -27.21 -107.78 1.74
C ALA A 517 -27.88 -108.80 2.67
N ALA A 518 -28.64 -108.35 3.67
CA ALA A 518 -29.41 -109.23 4.55
C ALA A 518 -30.51 -110.00 3.80
N LEU A 519 -31.21 -109.34 2.86
CA LEU A 519 -32.18 -109.96 1.95
C LEU A 519 -31.57 -110.94 0.93
N LEU A 520 -30.26 -110.88 0.69
CA LEU A 520 -29.54 -111.87 -0.12
C LEU A 520 -29.14 -113.07 0.74
N ALA A 521 -28.54 -112.86 1.91
CA ALA A 521 -28.21 -113.93 2.86
C ALA A 521 -29.45 -114.75 3.26
N ALA A 522 -30.58 -114.09 3.52
CA ALA A 522 -31.86 -114.73 3.88
C ALA A 522 -32.50 -115.60 2.77
N LYS A 523 -31.86 -115.72 1.60
CA LYS A 523 -32.25 -116.63 0.51
C LYS A 523 -31.37 -117.88 0.40
N GLU A 524 -30.26 -117.95 1.16
CA GLU A 524 -29.26 -119.01 1.04
C GLU A 524 -29.15 -119.91 2.30
N GLU A 525 -29.78 -119.54 3.43
CA GLU A 525 -29.64 -120.19 4.75
C GLU A 525 -30.92 -120.88 5.29
N GLY A 526 -30.82 -121.52 6.46
CA GLY A 526 -31.82 -122.42 7.02
C GLY A 526 -33.01 -121.77 7.72
N ALA A 527 -34.02 -122.56 8.11
CA ALA A 527 -35.30 -122.07 8.59
C ALA A 527 -35.23 -121.21 9.88
N GLU A 528 -34.33 -121.53 10.82
CA GLU A 528 -34.13 -120.75 12.05
C GLU A 528 -33.30 -119.48 11.79
N GLU A 529 -32.33 -119.55 10.88
CA GLU A 529 -31.53 -118.40 10.41
C GLU A 529 -32.41 -117.39 9.66
N ILE A 530 -33.37 -117.87 8.86
CA ILE A 530 -34.39 -117.06 8.20
C ILE A 530 -35.25 -116.27 9.19
N GLU A 531 -35.58 -116.80 10.38
CA GLU A 531 -36.39 -116.05 11.36
C GLU A 531 -35.57 -114.95 12.06
N HIS A 532 -34.30 -115.23 12.40
CA HIS A 532 -33.38 -114.21 12.90
C HIS A 532 -33.09 -113.11 11.86
N LEU A 533 -32.85 -113.50 10.60
CA LEU A 533 -32.65 -112.56 9.50
C LEU A 533 -33.92 -111.75 9.18
N ARG A 534 -35.12 -112.34 9.28
CA ARG A 534 -36.40 -111.60 9.20
C ARG A 534 -36.52 -110.54 10.28
N HIS A 535 -36.09 -110.82 11.51
CA HIS A 535 -36.12 -109.81 12.57
C HIS A 535 -35.11 -108.68 12.31
N ILE A 536 -33.92 -108.97 11.78
CA ILE A 536 -32.96 -107.95 11.33
C ILE A 536 -33.54 -107.12 10.17
N VAL A 537 -34.18 -107.76 9.19
CA VAL A 537 -34.88 -107.14 8.06
C VAL A 537 -35.99 -106.19 8.55
N GLU A 538 -36.87 -106.64 9.44
CA GLU A 538 -37.95 -105.83 10.02
C GLU A 538 -37.43 -104.66 10.86
N MET A 539 -36.32 -104.85 11.60
CA MET A 539 -35.66 -103.77 12.33
C MET A 539 -34.99 -102.76 11.39
N LYS A 540 -34.42 -103.22 10.27
CA LYS A 540 -33.82 -102.34 9.23
C LYS A 540 -34.87 -101.62 8.40
N GLU A 541 -36.03 -102.22 8.13
CA GLU A 541 -37.19 -101.53 7.55
C GLU A 541 -37.64 -100.37 8.45
N LYS A 542 -37.76 -100.60 9.77
CA LYS A 542 -38.11 -99.55 10.74
C LYS A 542 -37.04 -98.45 10.82
N GLU A 543 -35.76 -98.80 10.74
CA GLU A 543 -34.66 -97.85 10.69
C GLU A 543 -34.69 -97.01 9.39
N ILE A 544 -34.95 -97.64 8.24
CA ILE A 544 -35.10 -96.96 6.94
C ILE A 544 -36.30 -96.01 6.98
N VAL A 545 -37.48 -96.46 7.41
CA VAL A 545 -38.70 -95.64 7.48
C VAL A 545 -38.54 -94.43 8.41
N GLU A 546 -37.85 -94.57 9.55
CA GLU A 546 -37.56 -93.43 10.43
C GLU A 546 -36.51 -92.48 9.83
N LEU A 547 -35.51 -92.99 9.11
CA LEU A 547 -34.55 -92.14 8.39
C LEU A 547 -35.18 -91.43 7.18
N GLU A 548 -36.12 -92.06 6.46
CA GLU A 548 -36.91 -91.43 5.40
C GLU A 548 -37.81 -90.32 5.99
N ARG A 549 -38.50 -90.60 7.10
CA ARG A 549 -39.30 -89.61 7.84
C ARG A 549 -38.46 -88.40 8.26
N GLN A 550 -37.25 -88.62 8.76
CA GLN A 550 -36.31 -87.55 9.11
C GLN A 550 -35.74 -86.83 7.87
N PHE A 551 -35.57 -87.52 6.75
CA PHE A 551 -35.13 -86.91 5.49
C PHE A 551 -36.19 -85.93 4.96
N ASP A 552 -37.47 -86.33 4.94
CA ASP A 552 -38.60 -85.48 4.54
C ASP A 552 -38.75 -84.25 5.45
N GLU A 553 -38.64 -84.43 6.77
CA GLU A 553 -38.65 -83.32 7.74
C GLU A 553 -37.52 -82.31 7.47
N ASN A 554 -36.32 -82.78 7.14
CA ASN A 554 -35.21 -81.91 6.78
C ASN A 554 -35.42 -81.25 5.41
N GLU A 555 -35.99 -81.93 4.41
CA GLU A 555 -36.27 -81.30 3.10
C GLU A 555 -37.32 -80.19 3.22
N VAL A 556 -38.34 -80.36 4.07
CA VAL A 556 -39.32 -79.31 4.38
C VAL A 556 -38.67 -78.10 5.05
N GLU A 557 -37.75 -78.30 6.01
CA GLU A 557 -37.01 -77.21 6.64
C GLU A 557 -36.06 -76.53 5.63
N VAL A 558 -35.37 -77.28 4.77
CA VAL A 558 -34.54 -76.74 3.67
C VAL A 558 -35.37 -75.86 2.73
N ARG A 559 -36.55 -76.33 2.28
CA ARG A 559 -37.51 -75.56 1.46
C ARG A 559 -38.11 -74.34 2.18
N LYS A 560 -38.07 -74.31 3.52
CA LYS A 560 -38.47 -73.16 4.34
C LYS A 560 -37.34 -72.15 4.49
N ARG A 561 -36.08 -72.60 4.62
CA ARG A 561 -34.90 -71.72 4.66
C ARG A 561 -34.58 -71.06 3.32
N ILE A 562 -34.83 -71.72 2.19
CA ILE A 562 -34.76 -71.09 0.86
C ILE A 562 -35.68 -69.86 0.80
N ARG A 563 -36.95 -70.01 1.20
CA ARG A 563 -37.92 -68.91 1.23
C ARG A 563 -37.56 -67.76 2.18
N MET A 564 -36.86 -68.05 3.28
CA MET A 564 -36.33 -66.99 4.16
C MET A 564 -35.14 -66.25 3.53
N ILE A 565 -34.30 -66.94 2.75
CA ILE A 565 -33.19 -66.33 2.00
C ILE A 565 -33.74 -65.43 0.88
N GLU A 566 -34.71 -65.92 0.10
CA GLU A 566 -35.39 -65.16 -0.96
C GLU A 566 -36.00 -63.85 -0.41
N GLN A 567 -36.78 -63.93 0.67
CA GLN A 567 -37.36 -62.76 1.34
C GLN A 567 -36.33 -61.75 1.87
N ALA A 568 -35.17 -62.22 2.33
CA ALA A 568 -34.08 -61.35 2.79
C ALA A 568 -33.36 -60.66 1.61
N GLU A 569 -33.20 -61.35 0.48
CA GLU A 569 -32.60 -60.78 -0.74
C GLU A 569 -33.54 -59.77 -1.43
N ASP A 570 -34.84 -60.02 -1.46
CA ASP A 570 -35.84 -59.05 -1.92
C ASP A 570 -35.87 -57.78 -1.06
N LYS A 571 -35.79 -57.93 0.27
CA LYS A 571 -35.68 -56.78 1.20
C LYS A 571 -34.40 -55.98 0.93
N LEU A 572 -33.27 -56.65 0.68
CA LEU A 572 -32.00 -56.01 0.32
C LEU A 572 -32.07 -55.26 -1.01
N ASN A 573 -32.67 -55.86 -2.04
CA ASN A 573 -32.87 -55.21 -3.34
C ASN A 573 -33.79 -53.97 -3.21
N THR A 574 -34.84 -54.06 -2.39
CA THR A 574 -35.73 -52.93 -2.08
C THR A 574 -35.00 -51.77 -1.39
N LEU A 575 -34.15 -52.06 -0.39
CA LEU A 575 -33.33 -51.03 0.29
C LEU A 575 -32.34 -50.37 -0.67
N ARG A 576 -31.70 -51.15 -1.56
CA ARG A 576 -30.77 -50.65 -2.58
C ARG A 576 -31.46 -49.76 -3.61
N GLY A 577 -32.70 -50.09 -4.00
CA GLY A 577 -33.53 -49.25 -4.86
C GLY A 577 -33.77 -47.87 -4.24
N LYS A 578 -34.29 -47.83 -3.00
CA LYS A 578 -34.50 -46.57 -2.26
C LYS A 578 -33.22 -45.74 -2.13
N LEU A 579 -32.09 -46.39 -1.81
CA LEU A 579 -30.79 -45.73 -1.70
C LEU A 579 -30.28 -45.17 -3.05
N ALA A 580 -30.69 -45.74 -4.19
CA ALA A 580 -30.39 -45.20 -5.51
C ALA A 580 -31.30 -44.00 -5.86
N GLU A 581 -32.58 -44.05 -5.51
CA GLU A 581 -33.52 -42.93 -5.69
C GLU A 581 -33.08 -41.69 -4.91
N GLU A 582 -32.75 -41.82 -3.62
CA GLU A 582 -32.27 -40.68 -2.82
C GLU A 582 -30.98 -40.07 -3.37
N LYS A 583 -30.04 -40.90 -3.84
CA LYS A 583 -28.83 -40.41 -4.55
C LYS A 583 -29.17 -39.66 -5.84
N SER A 584 -30.28 -39.98 -6.50
CA SER A 584 -30.76 -39.25 -7.68
C SER A 584 -31.35 -37.90 -7.29
N LYS A 585 -32.26 -37.89 -6.30
CA LYS A 585 -32.88 -36.66 -5.73
C LYS A 585 -31.81 -35.65 -5.29
N ILE A 586 -30.75 -36.11 -4.61
CA ILE A 586 -29.63 -35.25 -4.18
C ILE A 586 -28.88 -34.62 -5.36
N LYS A 587 -28.57 -35.41 -6.41
CA LYS A 587 -27.94 -34.86 -7.63
C LYS A 587 -28.84 -33.81 -8.30
N GLU A 588 -30.15 -34.01 -8.26
CA GLU A 588 -31.12 -33.09 -8.83
C GLU A 588 -31.25 -31.79 -8.01
N VAL A 589 -31.31 -31.88 -6.67
CA VAL A 589 -31.30 -30.74 -5.74
C VAL A 589 -30.00 -29.92 -5.88
N ILE A 590 -28.83 -30.57 -5.91
CA ILE A 590 -27.55 -29.89 -6.16
C ILE A 590 -27.59 -29.12 -7.48
N LYS A 591 -28.10 -29.75 -8.55
CA LYS A 591 -28.18 -29.14 -9.88
C LYS A 591 -29.23 -28.02 -9.99
N LYS A 592 -30.35 -28.12 -9.27
CA LYS A 592 -31.47 -27.15 -9.34
C LYS A 592 -31.33 -25.97 -8.39
N GLU A 593 -30.78 -26.18 -7.19
CA GLU A 593 -30.78 -25.18 -6.12
C GLU A 593 -29.39 -24.63 -5.83
N TYR A 594 -28.39 -25.51 -5.65
CA TYR A 594 -27.03 -25.10 -5.30
C TYR A 594 -26.24 -24.56 -6.49
N GLN A 595 -26.36 -25.19 -7.67
CA GLN A 595 -25.64 -24.75 -8.87
C GLN A 595 -25.98 -23.29 -9.27
N PRO A 596 -27.25 -22.83 -9.26
CA PRO A 596 -27.57 -21.42 -9.50
C PRO A 596 -27.08 -20.47 -8.39
N LEU A 597 -27.08 -20.89 -7.12
CA LEU A 597 -26.54 -20.09 -6.00
C LEU A 597 -25.02 -19.88 -6.15
N ILE A 598 -24.27 -20.94 -6.48
CA ILE A 598 -22.83 -20.87 -6.77
C ILE A 598 -22.57 -19.89 -7.92
N HIS A 599 -23.31 -19.98 -9.02
CA HIS A 599 -23.17 -19.05 -10.15
C HIS A 599 -23.64 -17.62 -9.83
N GLN A 600 -24.52 -17.43 -8.85
CA GLN A 600 -24.90 -16.09 -8.38
C GLN A 600 -23.80 -15.45 -7.52
N GLU A 601 -23.17 -16.20 -6.61
CA GLU A 601 -22.06 -15.68 -5.81
C GLU A 601 -20.78 -15.47 -6.64
N GLN A 602 -20.54 -16.32 -7.65
CA GLN A 602 -19.48 -16.07 -8.64
C GLN A 602 -19.67 -14.71 -9.32
N ARG A 603 -20.87 -14.41 -9.83
CA ARG A 603 -21.16 -13.09 -10.44
C ARG A 603 -21.08 -11.93 -9.46
N ARG A 604 -21.45 -12.13 -8.19
CA ARG A 604 -21.27 -11.11 -7.13
C ARG A 604 -19.79 -10.82 -6.89
N SER A 605 -18.96 -11.86 -6.85
CA SER A 605 -17.51 -11.72 -6.71
C SER A 605 -16.88 -11.07 -7.94
N GLU A 606 -17.30 -11.42 -9.15
CA GLU A 606 -16.86 -10.78 -10.41
C GLU A 606 -17.19 -9.28 -10.43
N VAL A 607 -18.41 -8.89 -10.03
CA VAL A 607 -18.81 -7.48 -9.92
C VAL A 607 -17.99 -6.74 -8.86
N MET A 608 -17.80 -7.33 -7.67
CA MET A 608 -16.99 -6.75 -6.60
C MET A 608 -15.52 -6.55 -7.01
N VAL A 609 -14.93 -7.51 -7.75
CA VAL A 609 -13.58 -7.35 -8.31
C VAL A 609 -13.54 -6.20 -9.31
N SER A 610 -14.53 -6.08 -10.21
CA SER A 610 -14.61 -4.96 -11.16
C SER A 610 -14.81 -3.60 -10.47
N GLU A 611 -15.51 -3.54 -9.34
CA GLU A 611 -15.65 -2.33 -8.51
C GLU A 611 -14.33 -1.97 -7.81
N LEU A 612 -13.60 -2.95 -7.28
CA LEU A 612 -12.26 -2.75 -6.73
C LEU A 612 -11.24 -2.31 -7.79
N GLU A 613 -11.32 -2.81 -9.01
CA GLU A 613 -10.49 -2.36 -10.13
C GLU A 613 -10.80 -0.91 -10.55
N LYS A 614 -12.07 -0.49 -10.54
CA LYS A 614 -12.43 0.92 -10.76
C LYS A 614 -11.86 1.82 -9.67
N LEU A 615 -12.08 1.47 -8.41
CA LEU A 615 -11.54 2.22 -7.27
C LEU A 615 -10.01 2.30 -7.30
N ARG A 616 -9.32 1.22 -7.69
CA ARG A 616 -7.87 1.23 -7.93
C ARG A 616 -7.49 2.23 -9.02
N ASN A 617 -8.16 2.20 -10.18
CA ASN A 617 -7.86 3.09 -11.30
C ASN A 617 -8.14 4.57 -10.95
N GLU A 618 -9.21 4.84 -10.18
CA GLU A 618 -9.55 6.18 -9.67
C GLU A 618 -8.49 6.68 -8.67
N LEU A 619 -7.96 5.81 -7.82
CA LEU A 619 -6.86 6.13 -6.90
C LEU A 619 -5.53 6.36 -7.65
N GLU A 620 -5.20 5.54 -8.65
CA GLU A 620 -4.02 5.73 -9.49
C GLU A 620 -4.07 7.07 -10.23
N LEU A 621 -5.22 7.41 -10.82
CA LEU A 621 -5.46 8.71 -11.48
C LEU A 621 -5.39 9.89 -10.48
N SER A 622 -5.92 9.73 -9.27
CA SER A 622 -5.82 10.73 -8.20
C SER A 622 -4.38 10.99 -7.77
N VAL A 623 -3.56 9.93 -7.66
CA VAL A 623 -2.12 10.04 -7.39
C VAL A 623 -1.39 10.72 -8.56
N GLU A 624 -1.77 10.45 -9.80
CA GLU A 624 -1.19 11.12 -10.97
C GLU A 624 -1.54 12.63 -11.02
N TYR A 625 -2.78 13.02 -10.68
CA TYR A 625 -3.13 14.43 -10.51
C TYR A 625 -2.33 15.11 -9.39
N MET A 626 -2.20 14.47 -8.21
CA MET A 626 -1.38 15.01 -7.12
C MET A 626 0.10 15.16 -7.50
N LYS A 627 0.63 14.23 -8.30
CA LYS A 627 2.00 14.32 -8.84
C LYS A 627 2.17 15.49 -9.81
N ASN A 628 1.17 15.75 -10.66
CA ASN A 628 1.18 16.89 -11.58
C ASN A 628 1.02 18.24 -10.85
N ASP A 629 0.18 18.30 -9.81
CA ASP A 629 0.09 19.47 -8.91
C ASP A 629 1.45 19.75 -8.22
N LEU A 630 2.14 18.69 -7.75
CA LEU A 630 3.50 18.82 -7.17
C LEU A 630 4.52 19.34 -8.19
N TYR A 631 4.57 18.78 -9.41
CA TYR A 631 5.46 19.31 -10.46
C TYR A 631 5.14 20.79 -10.81
N GLY A 632 3.87 21.20 -10.77
CA GLY A 632 3.47 22.59 -10.93
C GLY A 632 4.02 23.50 -9.83
N ILE A 633 3.98 23.04 -8.58
CA ILE A 633 4.55 23.75 -7.42
C ILE A 633 6.09 23.81 -7.52
N GLU A 634 6.76 22.69 -7.82
CA GLU A 634 8.21 22.62 -8.01
C GLU A 634 8.68 23.58 -9.11
N THR A 635 7.99 23.61 -10.25
CA THR A 635 8.27 24.54 -11.36
C THR A 635 8.06 26.00 -10.95
N SER A 636 7.00 26.29 -10.18
CA SER A 636 6.73 27.65 -9.67
C SER A 636 7.76 28.09 -8.63
N ASN A 637 8.28 27.17 -7.81
CA ASN A 637 9.33 27.45 -6.83
C ASN A 637 10.66 27.73 -7.54
N ALA A 638 11.05 26.89 -8.51
CA ALA A 638 12.27 27.12 -9.30
C ALA A 638 12.25 28.47 -10.05
N ALA A 639 11.10 28.85 -10.62
CA ALA A 639 10.93 30.18 -11.22
C ALA A 639 11.07 31.32 -10.19
N MET A 640 10.51 31.15 -8.99
CA MET A 640 10.65 32.13 -7.90
C MET A 640 12.09 32.25 -7.39
N GLU A 641 12.83 31.13 -7.28
CA GLU A 641 14.25 31.13 -6.95
C GLU A 641 15.09 31.85 -8.01
N GLU A 642 14.81 31.63 -9.30
CA GLU A 642 15.51 32.30 -10.40
C GLU A 642 15.24 33.82 -10.41
N ASP A 643 14.00 34.25 -10.14
CA ASP A 643 13.65 35.67 -10.08
C ASP A 643 14.17 36.36 -8.81
N LEU A 644 14.13 35.70 -7.65
CA LEU A 644 14.79 36.19 -6.42
C LEU A 644 16.31 36.32 -6.62
N LYS A 645 16.93 35.39 -7.36
CA LYS A 645 18.34 35.47 -7.74
C LYS A 645 18.59 36.68 -8.65
N LYS A 646 17.78 36.90 -9.69
CA LYS A 646 17.87 38.10 -10.56
C LYS A 646 17.65 39.41 -9.81
N GLU A 647 16.74 39.46 -8.83
CA GLU A 647 16.58 40.63 -7.96
C GLU A 647 17.82 40.86 -7.10
N THR A 648 18.36 39.80 -6.50
CA THR A 648 19.59 39.86 -5.70
C THR A 648 20.78 40.34 -6.53
N GLU A 649 20.96 39.81 -7.74
CA GLU A 649 22.00 40.23 -8.69
C GLU A 649 21.85 41.71 -9.09
N LYS A 650 20.62 42.19 -9.35
CA LYS A 650 20.35 43.62 -9.61
C LYS A 650 20.65 44.51 -8.40
N ILE A 651 20.30 44.07 -7.18
CA ILE A 651 20.56 44.80 -5.93
C ILE A 651 22.07 44.91 -5.69
N VAL A 652 22.82 43.81 -5.86
CA VAL A 652 24.28 43.79 -5.74
C VAL A 652 24.94 44.68 -6.80
N ALA A 653 24.51 44.59 -8.07
CA ALA A 653 25.02 45.44 -9.14
C ALA A 653 24.77 46.94 -8.86
N LYS A 654 23.56 47.30 -8.41
CA LYS A 654 23.22 48.68 -8.03
C LYS A 654 24.06 49.17 -6.86
N LEU A 655 24.19 48.37 -5.79
CA LEU A 655 25.06 48.69 -4.64
C LEU A 655 26.51 48.92 -5.06
N HIS A 656 27.02 48.10 -5.99
CA HIS A 656 28.37 48.26 -6.50
C HIS A 656 28.55 49.54 -7.33
N GLU A 657 27.56 49.92 -8.14
CA GLU A 657 27.58 51.18 -8.90
C GLU A 657 27.41 52.42 -7.98
N ASP A 658 26.53 52.36 -6.99
CA ASP A 658 26.32 53.44 -6.02
C ASP A 658 27.55 53.65 -5.11
N LEU A 659 28.23 52.56 -4.70
CA LEU A 659 29.54 52.63 -4.02
C LEU A 659 30.62 53.22 -4.94
N LYS A 660 30.69 52.79 -6.21
CA LYS A 660 31.65 53.32 -7.18
C LYS A 660 31.45 54.81 -7.43
N LYS A 661 30.19 55.29 -7.49
CA LYS A 661 29.86 56.71 -7.58
C LYS A 661 30.29 57.48 -6.34
N LYS A 662 30.06 56.96 -5.13
CA LYS A 662 30.55 57.57 -3.89
C LYS A 662 32.07 57.73 -3.88
N TYR A 663 32.81 56.65 -4.13
CA TYR A 663 34.27 56.73 -4.13
C TYR A 663 34.81 57.67 -5.22
N SER A 664 34.19 57.69 -6.41
CA SER A 664 34.55 58.65 -7.47
C SER A 664 34.28 60.11 -7.07
N GLN A 665 33.22 60.38 -6.30
CA GLN A 665 32.91 61.72 -5.79
C GLN A 665 33.84 62.13 -4.64
N GLU A 666 34.17 61.20 -3.74
CA GLU A 666 35.16 61.42 -2.67
C GLU A 666 36.56 61.66 -3.27
N GLU A 667 36.94 60.94 -4.33
CA GLU A 667 38.18 61.15 -5.08
C GLU A 667 38.18 62.50 -5.83
N GLU A 668 37.10 62.89 -6.52
CA GLU A 668 36.97 64.21 -7.15
C GLU A 668 37.08 65.36 -6.14
N VAL A 669 36.46 65.23 -4.96
CA VAL A 669 36.56 66.22 -3.87
C VAL A 669 37.99 66.29 -3.36
N PHE A 670 38.63 65.16 -3.06
CA PHE A 670 40.01 65.11 -2.57
C PHE A 670 41.02 65.69 -3.57
N VAL A 671 40.90 65.35 -4.85
CA VAL A 671 41.71 65.94 -5.94
C VAL A 671 41.45 67.43 -6.07
N GLY A 672 40.21 67.88 -5.91
CA GLY A 672 39.84 69.30 -5.89
C GLY A 672 40.43 70.08 -4.70
N GLU A 673 40.51 69.48 -3.52
CA GLU A 673 41.16 70.07 -2.35
C GLU A 673 42.69 70.10 -2.50
N MET A 674 43.30 69.01 -2.93
CA MET A 674 44.74 68.98 -3.26
C MET A 674 45.11 70.03 -4.31
N SER A 675 44.31 70.18 -5.37
CA SER A 675 44.51 71.20 -6.42
C SER A 675 44.45 72.63 -5.87
N LYS A 676 43.58 72.91 -4.88
CA LYS A 676 43.54 74.22 -4.19
C LYS A 676 44.80 74.44 -3.36
N ILE A 677 45.22 73.43 -2.60
CA ILE A 677 46.44 73.50 -1.76
C ILE A 677 47.68 73.73 -2.63
N GLU A 678 47.79 73.06 -3.78
CA GLU A 678 48.85 73.29 -4.76
C GLU A 678 48.81 74.71 -5.34
N LEU A 679 47.64 75.22 -5.70
CA LEU A 679 47.46 76.60 -6.19
C LEU A 679 47.80 77.65 -5.14
N GLU A 680 47.40 77.45 -3.87
CA GLU A 680 47.77 78.34 -2.75
C GLU A 680 49.27 78.33 -2.49
N LYS A 681 49.92 77.17 -2.58
CA LYS A 681 51.38 77.04 -2.45
C LYS A 681 52.12 77.68 -3.63
N LEU A 682 51.62 77.52 -4.85
CA LEU A 682 52.12 78.26 -6.03
C LEU A 682 51.94 79.78 -5.86
N GLY A 683 50.83 80.24 -5.29
CA GLY A 683 50.59 81.63 -4.95
C GLY A 683 51.64 82.16 -3.96
N GLN A 684 51.85 81.44 -2.85
CA GLN A 684 52.85 81.78 -1.83
C GLN A 684 54.28 81.85 -2.41
N VAL A 685 54.68 80.86 -3.23
CA VAL A 685 55.99 80.86 -3.90
C VAL A 685 56.12 82.02 -4.90
N ASN A 686 55.07 82.34 -5.67
CA ASN A 686 55.11 83.48 -6.60
C ASN A 686 55.17 84.83 -5.86
N GLU A 687 54.54 84.95 -4.69
CA GLU A 687 54.71 86.11 -3.82
C GLU A 687 56.15 86.23 -3.27
N GLU A 688 56.77 85.13 -2.86
CA GLU A 688 58.16 85.12 -2.39
C GLU A 688 59.15 85.47 -3.51
N ILE A 689 58.95 84.93 -4.72
CA ILE A 689 59.71 85.33 -5.92
C ILE A 689 59.55 86.83 -6.19
N SER A 690 58.31 87.36 -6.14
CA SER A 690 58.05 88.79 -6.33
C SER A 690 58.73 89.66 -5.27
N LYS A 691 58.74 89.24 -3.99
CA LYS A 691 59.47 89.93 -2.92
C LYS A 691 60.99 89.92 -3.19
N LEU A 692 61.55 88.77 -3.56
CA LEU A 692 62.97 88.63 -3.90
C LEU A 692 63.38 89.45 -5.14
N ASP A 693 62.55 89.52 -6.18
CA ASP A 693 62.82 90.36 -7.35
C ASP A 693 62.81 91.86 -6.99
N ASN A 694 61.88 92.31 -6.14
CA ASN A 694 61.87 93.68 -5.62
C ASN A 694 63.11 93.99 -4.76
N ASP A 695 63.56 93.06 -3.92
CA ASP A 695 64.79 93.19 -3.13
C ASP A 695 66.04 93.22 -4.04
N VAL A 696 66.09 92.40 -5.09
CA VAL A 696 67.16 92.42 -6.10
C VAL A 696 67.17 93.74 -6.88
N GLU A 697 66.01 94.28 -7.24
CA GLU A 697 65.88 95.60 -7.89
C GLU A 697 66.36 96.74 -6.95
N SER A 698 65.98 96.67 -5.67
CA SER A 698 66.43 97.59 -4.61
C SER A 698 67.95 97.55 -4.42
N ILE A 699 68.56 96.35 -4.37
CA ILE A 699 70.01 96.15 -4.27
C ILE A 699 70.73 96.64 -5.53
N ARG A 700 70.18 96.38 -6.72
CA ARG A 700 70.73 96.93 -7.99
C ARG A 700 70.73 98.45 -7.98
N LYS A 701 69.63 99.08 -7.53
CA LYS A 701 69.50 100.54 -7.48
C LYS A 701 70.52 101.15 -6.52
N LYS A 702 70.65 100.61 -5.29
CA LYS A 702 71.69 101.03 -4.34
C LYS A 702 73.10 100.92 -4.92
N ARG A 703 73.43 99.81 -5.60
CA ARG A 703 74.73 99.65 -6.29
C ARG A 703 74.94 100.64 -7.43
N GLN A 704 73.89 101.00 -8.18
CA GLN A 704 74.01 102.02 -9.22
C GLN A 704 74.27 103.40 -8.61
N GLU A 705 73.59 103.75 -7.51
CA GLU A 705 73.82 104.98 -6.76
C GLU A 705 75.25 105.03 -6.17
N GLU A 706 75.77 103.92 -5.64
CA GLU A 706 77.17 103.77 -5.21
C GLU A 706 78.17 103.99 -6.37
N ILE A 707 77.93 103.34 -7.52
CA ILE A 707 78.75 103.46 -8.73
C ILE A 707 78.75 104.91 -9.26
N ASP A 708 77.61 105.59 -9.26
CA ASP A 708 77.49 106.96 -9.74
C ASP A 708 78.20 107.95 -8.79
N VAL A 709 78.17 107.70 -7.48
CA VAL A 709 78.97 108.43 -6.47
C VAL A 709 80.47 108.20 -6.66
N GLU A 710 80.93 106.98 -6.96
CA GLU A 710 82.34 106.73 -7.31
C GLU A 710 82.73 107.43 -8.62
N GLN A 711 81.91 107.34 -9.67
CA GLN A 711 82.15 108.04 -10.94
C GLN A 711 82.22 109.56 -10.75
N ALA A 712 81.42 110.14 -9.84
CA ALA A 712 81.51 111.56 -9.50
C ALA A 712 82.88 111.89 -8.86
N LYS A 713 83.34 111.10 -7.89
CA LYS A 713 84.67 111.24 -7.27
C LYS A 713 85.80 111.12 -8.29
N TYR A 714 85.73 110.14 -9.20
CA TYR A 714 86.72 109.98 -10.28
C TYR A 714 86.70 111.18 -11.26
N LYS A 715 85.53 111.69 -11.65
CA LYS A 715 85.42 112.92 -12.48
C LYS A 715 86.03 114.13 -11.78
N GLU A 716 85.86 114.27 -10.46
CA GLU A 716 86.48 115.34 -9.66
C GLU A 716 88.01 115.20 -9.59
N GLN A 717 88.53 113.99 -9.38
CA GLN A 717 89.98 113.70 -9.40
C GLN A 717 90.60 113.98 -10.78
N VAL A 718 89.95 113.55 -11.86
CA VAL A 718 90.36 113.87 -13.24
C VAL A 718 90.34 115.38 -13.49
N SER A 719 89.33 116.10 -12.99
CA SER A 719 89.29 117.57 -13.06
C SER A 719 90.46 118.23 -12.33
N LYS A 720 90.80 117.76 -11.11
CA LYS A 720 91.96 118.24 -10.35
C LYS A 720 93.28 118.01 -11.11
N LEU A 721 93.50 116.80 -11.61
CA LEU A 721 94.66 116.44 -12.44
C LEU A 721 94.74 117.29 -13.72
N ASN A 722 93.62 117.51 -14.41
CA ASN A 722 93.61 118.28 -15.65
C ASN A 722 93.93 119.77 -15.41
N ASN A 723 93.42 120.35 -14.31
CA ASN A 723 93.78 121.70 -13.87
C ASN A 723 95.25 121.81 -13.47
N GLU A 724 95.84 120.76 -12.90
CA GLU A 724 97.26 120.72 -12.55
C GLU A 724 98.16 120.58 -13.79
N CYS A 725 97.77 119.75 -14.76
CA CYS A 725 98.38 119.70 -16.09
C CYS A 725 98.32 121.05 -16.82
N ILE A 726 97.19 121.77 -16.75
CA ILE A 726 97.07 123.12 -17.30
C ILE A 726 98.05 124.09 -16.62
N LYS A 727 98.17 124.07 -15.28
CA LYS A 727 99.18 124.88 -14.56
C LYS A 727 100.61 124.57 -15.01
N LEU A 728 100.95 123.29 -15.21
CA LEU A 728 102.27 122.86 -15.69
C LEU A 728 102.53 123.27 -17.16
N LEU A 729 101.49 123.30 -18.00
CA LEU A 729 101.55 123.81 -19.37
C LEU A 729 101.77 125.33 -19.39
N THR A 730 101.06 126.10 -18.56
CA THR A 730 101.27 127.55 -18.43
C THR A 730 102.70 127.85 -17.98
N LYS A 731 103.19 127.17 -16.95
CA LYS A 731 104.57 127.32 -16.46
C LYS A 731 105.62 126.98 -17.52
N ASN A 732 105.34 126.00 -18.39
CA ASN A 732 106.18 125.69 -19.55
C ASN A 732 106.14 126.77 -20.63
N SER A 733 105.01 127.48 -20.79
CA SER A 733 104.91 128.60 -21.73
C SER A 733 105.69 129.84 -21.23
N GLU A 734 105.61 130.14 -19.94
CA GLU A 734 106.37 131.19 -19.26
C GLU A 734 107.89 130.94 -19.37
N LEU A 735 108.35 129.72 -19.09
CA LEU A 735 109.76 129.34 -19.23
C LEU A 735 110.24 129.42 -20.70
N LYS A 736 109.41 129.04 -21.68
CA LYS A 736 109.72 129.22 -23.10
C LYS A 736 109.82 130.70 -23.49
N GLN A 737 109.03 131.57 -22.86
CA GLN A 737 109.08 133.01 -23.10
C GLN A 737 110.35 133.64 -22.49
N GLN A 738 110.72 133.27 -21.26
CA GLN A 738 112.01 133.68 -20.67
C GLN A 738 113.22 133.21 -21.51
N ILE A 739 113.18 131.98 -22.06
CA ILE A 739 114.22 131.48 -23.00
C ILE A 739 114.26 132.30 -24.30
N LYS A 740 113.15 132.91 -24.71
CA LYS A 740 113.09 133.79 -25.89
C LYS A 740 113.70 135.16 -25.58
N GLU A 741 113.32 135.77 -24.47
CA GLU A 741 113.86 137.05 -23.98
C GLU A 741 115.38 136.97 -23.71
N LEU A 742 115.87 135.83 -23.21
CA LEU A 742 117.31 135.58 -23.03
C LEU A 742 118.09 135.39 -24.35
N LYS A 743 117.43 135.08 -25.47
CA LYS A 743 118.08 134.98 -26.79
C LYS A 743 118.27 136.33 -27.49
N GLU A 744 117.57 137.37 -27.06
CA GLU A 744 117.56 138.67 -27.73
C GLU A 744 118.58 139.68 -27.15
N LYS A 745 119.27 139.32 -26.06
CA LYS A 745 120.41 140.10 -25.50
C LYS A 745 121.76 139.58 -26.01
N LYS A 746 122.46 140.41 -26.79
CA LYS A 746 123.86 140.18 -27.14
C LYS A 746 124.76 140.50 -25.93
N CYS A 747 125.63 139.56 -25.57
CA CYS A 747 126.73 139.81 -24.62
C CYS A 747 128.01 140.10 -25.41
N GLU A 748 128.79 141.10 -25.01
CA GLU A 748 129.77 141.76 -25.89
C GLU A 748 131.16 141.09 -25.92
N VAL A 749 131.40 140.02 -25.15
CA VAL A 749 132.76 139.44 -25.00
C VAL A 749 132.81 137.91 -25.19
N CYS A 750 133.55 137.52 -26.24
CA CYS A 750 134.16 136.20 -26.52
C CYS A 750 133.34 135.09 -27.27
N PRO A 751 133.73 134.70 -28.50
CA PRO A 751 132.97 133.79 -29.37
C PRO A 751 133.41 132.30 -29.27
N VAL A 752 133.31 131.69 -28.08
CA VAL A 752 133.68 130.25 -27.88
C VAL A 752 132.47 129.32 -27.69
N LEU A 753 131.27 129.89 -27.53
CA LEU A 753 130.04 129.15 -27.22
C LEU A 753 129.60 128.17 -28.34
N GLU A 754 129.80 128.54 -29.60
CA GLU A 754 129.20 127.86 -30.76
C GLU A 754 129.80 126.46 -31.05
N LYS A 755 131.06 126.21 -30.67
CA LYS A 755 131.70 124.89 -30.83
C LYS A 755 131.28 123.87 -29.78
N ASN A 756 130.77 124.31 -28.62
CA ASN A 756 130.39 123.41 -27.52
C ASN A 756 128.90 123.02 -27.56
N LEU A 757 128.02 123.91 -28.04
CA LEU A 757 126.58 123.59 -28.22
C LEU A 757 126.36 122.35 -29.11
N LYS A 758 127.07 122.25 -30.24
CA LYS A 758 127.01 121.09 -31.16
C LYS A 758 127.56 119.77 -30.59
N LYS A 759 128.20 119.78 -29.41
CA LYS A 759 128.56 118.55 -28.67
C LYS A 759 127.46 118.10 -27.72
N LEU A 760 126.78 119.02 -27.04
CA LEU A 760 125.66 118.71 -26.14
C LEU A 760 124.45 118.14 -26.91
N GLU A 761 124.15 118.71 -28.08
CA GLU A 761 123.06 118.28 -28.95
C GLU A 761 123.18 116.80 -29.37
N LYS A 762 124.40 116.32 -29.66
CA LYS A 762 124.68 114.91 -29.96
C LYS A 762 124.64 113.96 -28.75
N ILE A 763 124.64 114.47 -27.52
CA ILE A 763 124.51 113.66 -26.29
C ILE A 763 123.02 113.50 -25.95
N LEU A 764 122.23 114.57 -26.01
CA LEU A 764 120.79 114.55 -25.76
C LEU A 764 120.03 113.57 -26.67
N VAL A 765 120.32 113.59 -27.98
CA VAL A 765 119.72 112.63 -28.94
C VAL A 765 120.10 111.17 -28.62
N LYS A 766 121.27 110.94 -28.00
CA LYS A 766 121.71 109.60 -27.62
C LYS A 766 120.95 109.07 -26.39
N MET A 767 120.68 109.93 -25.41
CA MET A 767 119.84 109.57 -24.25
C MET A 767 118.39 109.28 -24.66
N GLN A 768 117.80 110.12 -25.52
CA GLN A 768 116.41 109.96 -26.00
C GLN A 768 116.14 108.68 -26.83
N ILE A 769 117.19 107.95 -27.22
CA ILE A 769 117.07 106.64 -27.87
C ILE A 769 117.18 105.50 -26.83
N GLN A 770 117.87 105.70 -25.71
CA GLN A 770 118.00 104.68 -24.65
C GLN A 770 116.75 104.59 -23.75
N ASP A 771 116.03 105.70 -23.54
CA ASP A 771 114.76 105.72 -22.77
C ASP A 771 113.56 105.12 -23.54
N ARG A 772 113.78 104.56 -24.75
CA ARG A 772 112.70 104.05 -25.63
C ARG A 772 112.54 102.53 -25.66
N ASP A 773 113.43 101.78 -25.02
CA ASP A 773 113.36 100.31 -24.90
C ASP A 773 112.56 99.83 -23.66
N LEU A 774 111.50 100.56 -23.30
CA LEU A 774 110.52 100.11 -22.29
C LEU A 774 109.59 99.05 -22.88
N ALA A 775 110.10 97.82 -22.96
CA ALA A 775 109.32 96.64 -23.29
C ALA A 775 108.22 96.41 -22.24
N LEU A 776 106.95 96.46 -22.65
CA LEU A 776 105.83 96.09 -21.79
C LEU A 776 105.79 94.58 -21.58
N ASP A 777 105.85 94.17 -20.32
CA ASP A 777 105.74 92.79 -19.85
C ASP A 777 104.52 92.07 -20.44
N GLY A 778 104.75 90.86 -20.95
CA GLY A 778 103.72 89.99 -21.53
C GLY A 778 102.67 89.51 -20.51
N GLN A 779 102.95 89.58 -19.21
CA GLN A 779 102.02 89.17 -18.16
C GLN A 779 100.70 89.97 -18.21
N ASN A 780 100.78 91.29 -18.40
CA ASN A 780 99.61 92.19 -18.46
C ASN A 780 98.72 92.00 -19.70
N LYS A 781 99.10 91.16 -20.68
CA LYS A 781 98.23 90.79 -21.80
C LYS A 781 97.34 89.57 -21.52
N LYS A 782 97.61 88.77 -20.49
CA LYS A 782 96.78 87.59 -20.16
C LYS A 782 95.53 87.96 -19.36
N ASP A 783 95.67 88.79 -18.33
CA ASP A 783 94.58 89.11 -17.40
C ASP A 783 93.43 89.89 -18.05
N MET A 784 93.71 90.69 -19.08
CA MET A 784 92.67 91.47 -19.78
C MET A 784 91.81 90.61 -20.71
N ILE A 785 92.28 89.44 -21.14
CA ILE A 785 91.52 88.51 -22.01
C ILE A 785 90.56 87.67 -21.17
N HIS A 786 90.92 87.34 -19.92
CA HIS A 786 90.17 86.38 -19.10
C HIS A 786 88.86 86.92 -18.49
N LYS A 787 88.58 88.22 -18.61
CA LYS A 787 87.40 88.89 -18.01
C LYS A 787 86.30 89.31 -18.99
N LEU A 788 86.46 89.08 -20.30
CA LEU A 788 85.48 89.46 -21.34
C LEU A 788 85.15 88.33 -22.33
N GLY A 789 85.10 87.09 -21.86
CA GLY A 789 84.73 85.96 -22.72
C GLY A 789 84.40 84.66 -22.02
N ASN A 790 83.11 84.43 -21.73
CA ASN A 790 82.51 83.10 -21.86
C ASN A 790 80.99 83.20 -22.10
N PRO A 791 80.39 82.39 -23.00
CA PRO A 791 78.95 82.44 -23.27
C PRO A 791 78.13 81.76 -22.17
N LYS A 792 76.83 82.11 -22.08
CA LYS A 792 75.87 81.38 -21.24
C LYS A 792 75.75 79.92 -21.71
N PRO A 793 75.66 78.93 -20.80
CA PRO A 793 75.25 77.58 -21.17
C PRO A 793 73.81 77.60 -21.70
N LYS A 794 73.50 76.74 -22.68
CA LYS A 794 72.15 76.60 -23.23
C LYS A 794 71.29 75.74 -22.31
N LEU A 795 70.06 76.17 -22.05
CA LEU A 795 69.01 75.31 -21.50
C LEU A 795 68.62 74.22 -22.54
N PRO A 796 68.19 73.03 -22.09
CA PRO A 796 67.63 72.01 -22.97
C PRO A 796 66.26 72.46 -23.53
N PRO A 797 65.84 71.98 -24.72
CA PRO A 797 64.55 72.33 -25.30
C PRO A 797 63.39 71.61 -24.60
N MET A 798 62.29 72.33 -24.35
CA MET A 798 61.02 71.71 -24.00
C MET A 798 60.41 71.01 -25.23
N LYS A 799 59.63 69.95 -25.00
CA LYS A 799 58.81 69.33 -26.05
C LYS A 799 57.62 70.26 -26.41
N PRO A 800 57.08 70.18 -27.64
CA PRO A 800 55.75 70.69 -27.94
C PRO A 800 54.67 69.95 -27.13
N MET A 801 53.49 70.58 -27.03
CA MET A 801 52.23 69.89 -26.72
C MET A 801 51.82 68.96 -27.87
#